data_AF-A0A812XM80-F1
#
_entry.id   AF-A0A812XM80-F1
#
_cell.length_a   1.000
_cell.length_b   1.000
_cell.length_c   1.000
_cell.angle_alpha   90.00
_cell.angle_beta   90.00
_cell.angle_gamma   90.00
#
_symmetry.space_group_name_H-M   'P 1'
#
loop_
_entity.id
_entity.type
_entity.pdbx_description
1 polymer ?
#
loop_
_entity_poly.entity_id
_entity_poly.type
_entity_poly.pdbx_seq_one_letter_code
_entity_poly.pdbx_strand_id
1 'polypeptide(L)'
;MHGRWALPEPLVQETLRRYADLLRVGLVSVNDEVVRWSSDTSKELQLRSFCEAFVDKLRSLKELSRLDDAILRLSSYWVCKAFSINYALHEVLTLIQRRVGMFCTIETREDQGSALVSYSVEAICIHIGQGGVQIGNACWELFCLEHGIQPDGQMPSDKTIGGGDDAFNTFFSETGAGKHVPRCVMVDLEPTVVDEVRTGTYRQLFHPEQLISGKEDAANNFARGHYTIGKEIVDLVLDRIRKLADNCTGLQGFCVYNACGGGTGSGLGCLMLERLSVDYGKKSKISFTVWCCPQVATAVVEPYNTVLCVHSLLEHTDVTIMYDNEALYDICRRNLDIERPTYTNLNRLIAQIISSLTASLRFDGALNVDITEFQTNLVPYPRIHFMLTSYAPVISAEKAYHEQLSVAEITMSVFEPASMMVKCDPRHGKYMACCMMYRGDVVPKDVNAAVATIKTKRTIQFVDWCPTGFKCGINYQPPTVVPGGDLAKVMRACCMISNSTAIAEVFSRIDHKFDLMYSKRAFVHHYVGEGMEEGEFSEAREDLAALEKDYEEVGIETAEGEGEEEGKVLHESQIPDIHLLQDAFNTFFSETGAGKHVDLEPTVVDEVRTGTYRQLFHPEQLISGKEDAANNFARGHYTIGKEIVDLVLDRIRKLADNCTGLQGFCVYNACGGGTGSGLGCLMLERLSVDYGKKSKISFTVWCCPQVATAVVEPYNTVLCVHSLLEHTDVTIMYDNEALYDICRRNLDIERPTYTNLNRLIAQIISSLTASLRFDGALNVDITEFQTNLVPYPRIHFMLTSYAPVISAEKAYHEQLSVAEITMSVFEPASMMVKCDPRHGKYMACCMMYRGDVVPKDVNAAVATIKTKRTIQFVDWCPTGFKCGINYQPPTVVPGGDLAKVMRACCMISNSTAIAEVFSRIDHKFDLMYSKRAFVHHYVGEGMEEGEFSEAREDLAALEKDYEEVGIETAEGEGEEEGYGDEF
;
A
#
# COMPACT_ATOMS: atom_id res chain seq x y z
N MET A 1 -8.37 -52.85 -0.74
CA MET A 1 -9.60 -52.89 0.11
C MET A 1 -10.84 -53.37 -0.67
N HIS A 2 -11.71 -54.23 -0.11
CA HIS A 2 -12.98 -54.65 -0.78
C HIS A 2 -14.23 -54.31 0.06
N GLY A 3 -14.95 -53.26 -0.35
CA GLY A 3 -16.21 -52.77 0.23
C GLY A 3 -17.00 -51.95 -0.81
N ARG A 4 -18.32 -51.78 -0.59
CA ARG A 4 -19.26 -51.23 -1.60
C ARG A 4 -18.91 -49.82 -2.09
N TRP A 5 -18.27 -49.01 -1.22
CA TRP A 5 -17.88 -47.63 -1.46
C TRP A 5 -16.37 -47.40 -1.27
N ALA A 6 -15.55 -48.44 -1.41
CA ALA A 6 -14.11 -48.35 -1.20
C ALA A 6 -13.43 -47.42 -2.22
N LEU A 7 -12.55 -46.53 -1.72
CA LEU A 7 -11.70 -45.68 -2.56
C LEU A 7 -10.67 -46.52 -3.34
N PRO A 8 -10.22 -46.07 -4.53
CA PRO A 8 -9.12 -46.68 -5.25
C PRO A 8 -7.84 -46.76 -4.39
N GLU A 9 -7.13 -47.88 -4.45
CA GLU A 9 -5.93 -48.18 -3.63
C GLU A 9 -4.88 -47.04 -3.54
N PRO A 10 -4.51 -46.31 -4.63
CA PRO A 10 -3.58 -45.19 -4.51
C PRO A 10 -4.12 -44.00 -3.68
N LEU A 11 -5.43 -43.73 -3.76
CA LEU A 11 -6.07 -42.67 -2.98
C LEU A 11 -6.25 -43.07 -1.51
N VAL A 12 -6.43 -44.37 -1.22
CA VAL A 12 -6.46 -44.90 0.15
C VAL A 12 -5.11 -44.66 0.84
N GLN A 13 -4.01 -44.99 0.17
CA GLN A 13 -2.65 -44.78 0.71
C GLN A 13 -2.34 -43.30 0.93
N GLU A 14 -2.74 -42.42 0.00
CA GLU A 14 -2.58 -40.98 0.16
C GLU A 14 -3.42 -40.44 1.34
N THR A 15 -4.68 -40.87 1.45
CA THR A 15 -5.58 -40.40 2.52
C THR A 15 -5.11 -40.83 3.90
N LEU A 16 -4.66 -42.08 4.04
CA LEU A 16 -4.12 -42.60 5.30
C LEU A 16 -2.76 -41.98 5.68
N ARG A 17 -2.02 -41.42 4.71
CA ARG A 17 -0.71 -40.80 4.94
C ARG A 17 -0.81 -39.30 5.21
N ARG A 18 -1.69 -38.58 4.51
CA ARG A 18 -1.79 -37.11 4.58
C ARG A 18 -2.99 -36.60 5.39
N TYR A 19 -4.07 -37.38 5.47
CA TYR A 19 -5.37 -36.92 5.98
C TYR A 19 -5.89 -37.80 7.13
N ALA A 20 -4.97 -38.47 7.83
CA ALA A 20 -5.30 -39.46 8.87
C ALA A 20 -5.92 -38.85 10.13
N ASP A 21 -5.68 -37.58 10.39
CA ASP A 21 -6.15 -36.90 11.60
C ASP A 21 -7.67 -36.66 11.56
N LEU A 22 -8.25 -36.44 10.38
CA LEU A 22 -9.69 -36.33 10.20
C LEU A 22 -10.43 -37.63 10.58
N LEU A 23 -9.82 -38.77 10.29
CA LEU A 23 -10.41 -40.08 10.57
C LEU A 23 -10.56 -40.35 12.08
N ARG A 24 -9.86 -39.57 12.91
CA ARG A 24 -9.95 -39.62 14.38
C ARG A 24 -11.11 -38.82 14.96
N VAL A 25 -11.69 -37.88 14.20
CA VAL A 25 -12.78 -37.00 14.65
C VAL A 25 -14.07 -37.79 14.91
N GLY A 26 -14.30 -38.89 14.18
CA GLY A 26 -15.38 -39.86 14.43
C GLY A 26 -16.82 -39.38 14.19
N LEU A 27 -17.01 -38.09 13.92
CA LEU A 27 -18.32 -37.44 13.81
C LEU A 27 -18.26 -36.22 12.90
N VAL A 28 -19.21 -36.09 11.98
CA VAL A 28 -19.43 -34.91 11.11
C VAL A 28 -20.92 -34.61 11.03
N SER A 29 -21.30 -33.35 11.20
CA SER A 29 -22.67 -32.90 10.96
C SER A 29 -22.82 -32.46 9.50
N VAL A 30 -23.87 -32.92 8.81
CA VAL A 30 -24.24 -32.46 7.48
C VAL A 30 -25.73 -32.09 7.51
N ASN A 31 -26.06 -30.82 7.35
CA ASN A 31 -27.43 -30.28 7.41
C ASN A 31 -28.17 -30.67 8.71
N ASP A 32 -27.54 -30.41 9.86
CA ASP A 32 -28.04 -30.71 11.22
C ASP A 32 -28.25 -32.21 11.54
N GLU A 33 -27.86 -33.12 10.63
CA GLU A 33 -27.87 -34.56 10.87
C GLU A 33 -26.45 -35.09 11.06
N VAL A 34 -26.24 -35.77 12.20
CA VAL A 34 -24.94 -36.24 12.64
C VAL A 34 -24.59 -37.58 11.99
N VAL A 35 -23.50 -37.61 11.22
CA VAL A 35 -22.90 -38.82 10.66
C VAL A 35 -21.76 -39.28 11.58
N ARG A 36 -21.88 -40.49 12.14
CA ARG A 36 -20.88 -41.09 13.03
C ARG A 36 -20.22 -42.31 12.38
N TRP A 37 -18.93 -42.47 12.61
CA TRP A 37 -18.18 -43.67 12.23
C TRP A 37 -17.24 -44.10 13.36
N SER A 38 -16.79 -45.35 13.34
CA SER A 38 -15.98 -45.90 14.43
C SER A 38 -14.56 -45.35 14.41
N SER A 39 -14.18 -44.63 15.47
CA SER A 39 -12.83 -44.06 15.68
C SER A 39 -11.87 -45.01 16.42
N ASP A 40 -12.34 -46.13 16.98
CA ASP A 40 -11.54 -46.99 17.89
C ASP A 40 -10.81 -48.15 17.18
N THR A 41 -10.75 -48.15 15.85
CA THR A 41 -10.17 -49.24 15.05
C THR A 41 -8.95 -48.79 14.25
N SER A 42 -8.29 -49.71 13.53
CA SER A 42 -7.12 -49.36 12.70
C SER A 42 -7.49 -48.28 11.65
N LYS A 43 -6.52 -47.42 11.28
CA LYS A 43 -6.73 -46.29 10.36
C LYS A 43 -7.42 -46.68 9.05
N GLU A 44 -7.11 -47.88 8.54
CA GLU A 44 -7.75 -48.47 7.37
C GLU A 44 -9.24 -48.78 7.59
N LEU A 45 -9.61 -49.34 8.74
CA LEU A 45 -11.01 -49.57 9.09
C LEU A 45 -11.76 -48.26 9.34
N GLN A 46 -11.12 -47.25 9.93
CA GLN A 46 -11.72 -45.92 10.14
C GLN A 46 -12.10 -45.26 8.80
N LEU A 47 -11.18 -45.26 7.82
CA LEU A 47 -11.44 -44.73 6.48
C LEU A 47 -12.60 -45.46 5.79
N ARG A 48 -12.67 -46.78 5.95
CA ARG A 48 -13.76 -47.58 5.41
C ARG A 48 -15.09 -47.24 6.07
N SER A 49 -15.13 -47.18 7.41
CA SER A 49 -16.33 -46.85 8.16
C SER A 49 -16.83 -45.44 7.83
N PHE A 50 -15.93 -44.48 7.62
CA PHE A 50 -16.25 -43.14 7.17
C PHE A 50 -16.84 -43.15 5.75
N CYS A 51 -16.18 -43.80 4.79
CA CYS A 51 -16.66 -43.85 3.41
C CYS A 51 -18.04 -44.51 3.28
N GLU A 52 -18.31 -45.56 4.06
CA GLU A 52 -19.61 -46.23 4.08
C GLU A 52 -20.69 -45.32 4.71
N ALA A 53 -20.44 -44.75 5.89
CA ALA A 53 -21.40 -43.89 6.59
C ALA A 53 -21.71 -42.59 5.82
N PHE A 54 -20.69 -41.97 5.24
CA PHE A 54 -20.80 -40.69 4.54
C PHE A 54 -21.52 -40.83 3.18
N VAL A 55 -21.16 -41.85 2.39
CA VAL A 55 -21.76 -42.06 1.05
C VAL A 55 -23.19 -42.58 1.14
N ASP A 56 -23.50 -43.46 2.09
CA ASP A 56 -24.87 -43.91 2.31
C ASP A 56 -25.77 -42.74 2.78
N LYS A 57 -25.21 -41.79 3.55
CA LYS A 57 -25.94 -40.57 3.93
C LYS A 57 -26.16 -39.63 2.75
N LEU A 58 -25.14 -39.40 1.91
CA LEU A 58 -25.28 -38.60 0.69
C LEU A 58 -26.33 -39.17 -0.27
N ARG A 59 -26.45 -40.51 -0.36
CA ARG A 59 -27.51 -41.19 -1.13
C ARG A 59 -28.91 -41.03 -0.55
N SER A 60 -29.03 -40.83 0.76
CA SER A 60 -30.33 -40.64 1.43
C SER A 60 -30.96 -39.27 1.16
N LEU A 61 -30.15 -38.29 0.72
CA LEU A 61 -30.62 -36.97 0.30
C LEU A 61 -31.27 -37.06 -1.09
N LYS A 62 -32.58 -36.74 -1.16
CA LYS A 62 -33.40 -36.90 -2.38
C LYS A 62 -32.80 -36.25 -3.63
N GLU A 63 -32.05 -35.17 -3.48
CA GLU A 63 -31.50 -34.36 -4.57
C GLU A 63 -30.18 -34.91 -5.14
N LEU A 64 -29.40 -35.62 -4.32
CA LEU A 64 -28.11 -36.23 -4.70
C LEU A 64 -28.26 -37.68 -5.18
N SER A 65 -29.46 -38.26 -5.08
CA SER A 65 -29.79 -39.61 -5.56
C SER A 65 -29.59 -39.85 -7.06
N ARG A 66 -29.39 -38.78 -7.85
CA ARG A 66 -29.20 -38.80 -9.32
C ARG A 66 -27.73 -38.77 -9.76
N LEU A 67 -26.78 -38.63 -8.84
CA LEU A 67 -25.35 -38.59 -9.16
C LEU A 67 -24.77 -39.99 -9.37
N ASP A 68 -23.78 -40.07 -10.25
CA ASP A 68 -23.13 -41.33 -10.63
C ASP A 68 -22.31 -41.92 -9.46
N ASP A 69 -22.32 -43.24 -9.33
CA ASP A 69 -21.72 -43.97 -8.19
C ASP A 69 -20.20 -43.81 -8.13
N ALA A 70 -19.56 -43.54 -9.28
CA ALA A 70 -18.13 -43.23 -9.34
C ALA A 70 -17.80 -41.87 -8.69
N ILE A 71 -18.70 -40.89 -8.81
CA ILE A 71 -18.51 -39.54 -8.27
C ILE A 71 -18.78 -39.53 -6.77
N LEU A 72 -19.84 -40.23 -6.33
CA LEU A 72 -20.16 -40.41 -4.91
C LEU A 72 -19.08 -41.20 -4.14
N ARG A 73 -18.31 -42.06 -4.82
CA ARG A 73 -17.15 -42.71 -4.20
C ARG A 73 -15.99 -41.75 -3.96
N LEU A 74 -15.75 -40.85 -4.90
CA LEU A 74 -14.65 -39.88 -4.83
C LEU A 74 -14.94 -38.74 -3.85
N SER A 75 -16.21 -38.46 -3.53
CA SER A 75 -16.56 -37.39 -2.59
C SER A 75 -15.96 -37.61 -1.21
N SER A 76 -15.85 -38.86 -0.73
CA SER A 76 -15.19 -39.16 0.56
C SER A 76 -13.71 -38.77 0.56
N TYR A 77 -12.99 -38.94 -0.56
CA TYR A 77 -11.60 -38.50 -0.70
C TYR A 77 -11.49 -36.97 -0.76
N TRP A 78 -12.35 -36.32 -1.54
CA TRP A 78 -12.35 -34.86 -1.68
C TRP A 78 -12.73 -34.17 -0.38
N VAL A 79 -13.64 -34.74 0.40
CA VAL A 79 -13.99 -34.25 1.73
C VAL A 79 -12.81 -34.43 2.68
N CYS A 80 -12.15 -35.59 2.71
CA CYS A 80 -10.95 -35.78 3.53
C CYS A 80 -9.84 -34.78 3.18
N LYS A 81 -9.68 -34.48 1.89
CA LYS A 81 -8.71 -33.51 1.37
C LYS A 81 -9.10 -32.06 1.69
N ALA A 82 -10.39 -31.73 1.62
CA ALA A 82 -10.92 -30.38 1.83
C ALA A 82 -10.93 -29.96 3.31
N PHE A 83 -11.05 -30.90 4.25
CA PHE A 83 -10.92 -30.58 5.67
C PHE A 83 -9.46 -30.47 6.15
N SER A 84 -8.53 -31.20 5.53
CA SER A 84 -7.10 -31.08 5.88
C SER A 84 -6.44 -29.82 5.34
N ILE A 85 -7.09 -29.15 4.39
CA ILE A 85 -6.62 -27.92 3.77
C ILE A 85 -7.78 -26.94 3.95
N ASN A 86 -7.72 -26.10 4.99
CA ASN A 86 -8.76 -25.10 5.36
C ASN A 86 -9.22 -24.18 4.19
N TYR A 87 -8.61 -24.26 3.01
CA TYR A 87 -8.91 -23.47 1.82
C TYR A 87 -9.92 -24.09 0.82
N ALA A 88 -10.23 -25.39 0.88
CA ALA A 88 -11.07 -26.01 -0.16
C ALA A 88 -12.53 -26.28 0.26
N LEU A 89 -12.85 -26.13 1.56
CA LEU A 89 -14.19 -26.42 2.05
C LEU A 89 -15.22 -25.44 1.47
N HIS A 90 -14.88 -24.15 1.39
CA HIS A 90 -15.74 -23.14 0.79
C HIS A 90 -16.01 -23.47 -0.68
N GLU A 91 -14.99 -23.62 -1.53
CA GLU A 91 -15.18 -23.88 -2.96
C GLU A 91 -16.02 -25.14 -3.26
N VAL A 92 -15.83 -26.23 -2.51
CA VAL A 92 -16.59 -27.47 -2.70
C VAL A 92 -18.04 -27.29 -2.23
N LEU A 93 -18.26 -26.62 -1.10
CA LEU A 93 -19.60 -26.29 -0.60
C LEU A 93 -20.32 -25.32 -1.54
N THR A 94 -19.62 -24.33 -2.12
CA THR A 94 -20.15 -23.41 -3.14
C THR A 94 -20.44 -24.13 -4.46
N LEU A 95 -19.66 -25.15 -4.83
CA LEU A 95 -19.92 -25.97 -6.02
C LEU A 95 -21.16 -26.87 -5.85
N ILE A 96 -21.34 -27.43 -4.64
CA ILE A 96 -22.54 -28.20 -4.27
C ILE A 96 -23.75 -27.25 -4.18
N GLN A 97 -23.59 -26.08 -3.58
CA GLN A 97 -24.62 -25.02 -3.51
C GLN A 97 -25.04 -24.55 -4.91
N ARG A 98 -24.09 -24.32 -5.82
CA ARG A 98 -24.37 -23.90 -7.20
C ARG A 98 -25.07 -24.99 -8.03
N ARG A 99 -24.86 -26.27 -7.72
CA ARG A 99 -25.50 -27.40 -8.44
C ARG A 99 -26.81 -27.87 -7.83
N VAL A 100 -27.00 -27.72 -6.52
CA VAL A 100 -28.13 -28.32 -5.78
C VAL A 100 -29.07 -27.25 -5.19
N GLY A 101 -28.60 -26.01 -5.01
CA GLY A 101 -29.43 -24.89 -4.57
C GLY A 101 -29.65 -24.79 -3.05
N MET A 102 -28.93 -25.54 -2.23
CA MET A 102 -29.02 -25.48 -0.76
C MET A 102 -27.65 -25.31 -0.09
N PHE A 103 -27.66 -24.66 1.09
CA PHE A 103 -26.51 -24.51 1.98
C PHE A 103 -26.16 -25.86 2.63
N CYS A 104 -24.91 -26.30 2.50
CA CYS A 104 -24.33 -27.35 3.33
C CYS A 104 -23.34 -26.70 4.29
N THR A 105 -23.54 -26.87 5.59
CA THR A 105 -22.59 -26.49 6.64
C THR A 105 -21.93 -27.74 7.19
N ILE A 106 -20.63 -27.67 7.48
CA ILE A 106 -19.92 -28.75 8.15
C ILE A 106 -19.06 -28.17 9.27
N GLU A 107 -19.33 -28.60 10.50
CA GLU A 107 -18.54 -28.25 11.69
C GLU A 107 -17.68 -29.46 12.12
N THR A 108 -16.40 -29.22 12.38
CA THR A 108 -15.52 -30.16 13.08
C THR A 108 -15.23 -29.63 14.48
N ARG A 109 -15.67 -30.34 15.52
CA ARG A 109 -15.35 -30.03 16.92
C ARG A 109 -14.50 -31.16 17.49
N GLU A 110 -13.41 -30.83 18.17
CA GLU A 110 -12.90 -31.71 19.22
C GLU A 110 -13.80 -31.58 20.45
N ASP A 111 -13.85 -32.61 21.30
CA ASP A 111 -14.63 -32.64 22.55
C ASP A 111 -14.35 -31.45 23.51
N GLN A 112 -13.37 -30.58 23.19
CA GLN A 112 -12.98 -29.40 23.97
C GLN A 112 -12.82 -28.09 23.16
N GLY A 113 -13.54 -27.93 22.04
CA GLY A 113 -14.07 -26.63 21.60
C GLY A 113 -13.11 -25.45 21.30
N SER A 114 -12.00 -25.62 20.57
CA SER A 114 -11.25 -24.46 20.01
C SER A 114 -10.95 -24.61 18.50
N ALA A 115 -10.95 -23.49 17.77
CA ALA A 115 -10.71 -23.38 16.32
C ALA A 115 -9.32 -22.75 16.00
N LEU A 116 -8.76 -23.05 14.83
CA LEU A 116 -7.39 -22.67 14.39
C LEU A 116 -7.36 -21.39 13.51
N VAL A 117 -6.85 -20.29 14.09
CA VAL A 117 -6.15 -19.08 13.55
C VAL A 117 -6.80 -18.26 12.40
N SER A 118 -7.09 -16.98 12.69
CA SER A 118 -7.52 -15.89 11.79
C SER A 118 -6.53 -14.70 11.88
N TYR A 119 -6.31 -13.97 10.77
CA TYR A 119 -5.58 -12.71 10.72
C TYR A 119 -6.58 -11.55 10.66
N SER A 120 -6.97 -11.01 11.82
CA SER A 120 -7.75 -9.77 11.91
C SER A 120 -6.82 -8.59 12.20
N VAL A 121 -7.08 -7.49 11.52
CA VAL A 121 -6.42 -6.21 11.70
C VAL A 121 -7.31 -5.41 12.63
N GLU A 122 -6.94 -5.06 13.86
CA GLU A 122 -7.87 -4.37 14.79
C GLU A 122 -7.36 -3.00 15.27
N ALA A 123 -8.29 -2.08 15.53
CA ALA A 123 -8.00 -0.75 16.08
C ALA A 123 -8.88 -0.46 17.30
N ILE A 124 -8.28 0.17 18.33
CA ILE A 124 -8.98 0.53 19.56
C ILE A 124 -9.25 2.04 19.58
N CYS A 125 -10.52 2.43 19.77
CA CYS A 125 -10.91 3.84 19.88
C CYS A 125 -10.99 4.29 21.36
N ILE A 126 -10.32 5.38 21.70
CA ILE A 126 -10.28 5.94 23.06
C ILE A 126 -10.89 7.34 23.02
N HIS A 127 -12.03 7.52 23.69
CA HIS A 127 -12.77 8.78 23.73
C HIS A 127 -12.60 9.44 25.10
N ILE A 128 -12.01 10.64 25.14
CA ILE A 128 -11.57 11.28 26.39
C ILE A 128 -12.26 12.64 26.57
N GLY A 129 -12.94 12.79 27.72
CA GLY A 129 -13.66 13.98 28.12
C GLY A 129 -14.94 14.22 27.32
N GLN A 130 -15.72 15.23 27.73
CA GLN A 130 -17.00 15.57 27.10
C GLN A 130 -16.94 15.65 25.56
N GLY A 131 -15.97 16.38 25.01
CA GLY A 131 -15.83 16.54 23.56
C GLY A 131 -15.58 15.21 22.84
N GLY A 132 -14.65 14.41 23.36
CA GLY A 132 -14.34 13.09 22.80
C GLY A 132 -15.53 12.12 22.89
N VAL A 133 -16.19 12.04 24.05
CA VAL A 133 -17.31 11.11 24.26
C VAL A 133 -18.52 11.46 23.38
N GLN A 134 -18.86 12.75 23.24
CA GLN A 134 -19.98 13.17 22.39
C GLN A 134 -19.71 12.94 20.90
N ILE A 135 -18.48 13.17 20.43
CA ILE A 135 -18.06 12.81 19.07
C ILE A 135 -18.11 11.30 18.87
N GLY A 136 -17.59 10.55 19.84
CA GLY A 136 -17.62 9.08 19.83
C GLY A 136 -19.03 8.53 19.72
N ASN A 137 -19.99 9.09 20.46
CA ASN A 137 -21.39 8.66 20.39
C ASN A 137 -21.99 8.86 18.98
N ALA A 138 -21.71 10.01 18.34
CA ALA A 138 -22.14 10.27 16.96
C ALA A 138 -21.43 9.38 15.93
N CYS A 139 -20.14 9.07 16.14
CA CYS A 139 -19.37 8.18 15.28
C CYS A 139 -19.90 6.74 15.34
N TRP A 140 -20.14 6.21 16.54
CA TRP A 140 -20.66 4.84 16.72
C TRP A 140 -22.10 4.70 16.24
N GLU A 141 -22.95 5.72 16.42
CA GLU A 141 -24.27 5.77 15.80
C GLU A 141 -24.17 5.60 14.27
N LEU A 142 -23.26 6.34 13.64
CA LEU A 142 -23.04 6.26 12.19
C LEU A 142 -22.45 4.91 11.76
N PHE A 143 -21.45 4.38 12.48
CA PHE A 143 -20.85 3.08 12.16
C PHE A 143 -21.89 1.96 12.25
N CYS A 144 -22.74 1.97 13.27
CA CYS A 144 -23.84 1.01 13.38
C CYS A 144 -24.80 1.10 12.18
N LEU A 145 -25.15 2.30 11.74
CA LEU A 145 -26.02 2.50 10.58
C LEU A 145 -25.38 2.04 9.27
N GLU A 146 -24.08 2.25 9.10
CA GLU A 146 -23.35 1.80 7.89
C GLU A 146 -23.24 0.28 7.81
N HIS A 147 -23.01 -0.39 8.93
CA HIS A 147 -22.90 -1.86 8.99
C HIS A 147 -24.26 -2.56 9.20
N GLY A 148 -25.35 -1.82 9.39
CA GLY A 148 -26.68 -2.41 9.65
C GLY A 148 -26.82 -3.04 11.04
N ILE A 149 -25.97 -2.65 11.99
CA ILE A 149 -26.00 -3.10 13.39
C ILE A 149 -27.08 -2.33 14.13
N GLN A 150 -27.96 -3.05 14.82
CA GLN A 150 -29.02 -2.46 15.63
C GLN A 150 -28.46 -1.88 16.94
N PRO A 151 -29.18 -0.95 17.61
CA PRO A 151 -28.72 -0.34 18.86
C PRO A 151 -28.48 -1.32 20.03
N ASP A 152 -28.99 -2.54 19.95
CA ASP A 152 -28.76 -3.63 20.91
C ASP A 152 -27.49 -4.45 20.59
N GLY A 153 -26.81 -4.14 19.49
CA GLY A 153 -25.61 -4.83 18.99
C GLY A 153 -25.94 -6.05 18.12
N GLN A 154 -27.20 -6.33 17.82
CA GLN A 154 -27.58 -7.44 16.93
C GLN A 154 -27.47 -7.01 15.48
N MET A 155 -27.04 -7.92 14.62
CA MET A 155 -26.95 -7.70 13.18
C MET A 155 -27.82 -8.75 12.46
N PRO A 156 -29.08 -8.42 12.09
CA PRO A 156 -30.00 -9.39 11.48
C PRO A 156 -29.54 -9.94 10.12
N SER A 157 -28.64 -9.22 9.45
CA SER A 157 -28.03 -9.62 8.18
C SER A 157 -26.89 -10.63 8.34
N ASP A 158 -26.29 -10.71 9.52
CA ASP A 158 -25.21 -11.64 9.81
C ASP A 158 -25.80 -13.02 10.15
N LYS A 159 -25.52 -14.00 9.29
CA LYS A 159 -25.96 -15.39 9.46
C LYS A 159 -24.89 -16.27 10.10
N THR A 160 -23.74 -15.69 10.45
CA THR A 160 -22.54 -16.38 10.92
C THR A 160 -22.21 -15.99 12.35
N ILE A 161 -23.14 -16.28 13.27
CA ILE A 161 -22.94 -16.10 14.71
C ILE A 161 -21.68 -16.87 15.16
N GLY A 162 -20.65 -16.15 15.57
CA GLY A 162 -19.42 -16.67 16.16
C GLY A 162 -18.37 -17.18 15.17
N GLY A 163 -18.37 -16.73 13.90
CA GLY A 163 -17.40 -17.25 12.93
C GLY A 163 -17.24 -16.53 11.58
N GLY A 164 -17.72 -15.30 11.42
CA GLY A 164 -17.49 -14.53 10.18
C GLY A 164 -16.33 -13.54 10.31
N ASP A 165 -15.23 -13.74 9.58
CA ASP A 165 -14.17 -12.73 9.36
C ASP A 165 -14.65 -11.68 8.35
N ASP A 166 -15.60 -10.83 8.75
CA ASP A 166 -16.00 -9.68 7.95
C ASP A 166 -15.13 -8.45 8.28
N ALA A 167 -14.85 -7.61 7.28
CA ALA A 167 -13.97 -6.44 7.38
C ALA A 167 -14.31 -5.44 8.51
N PHE A 168 -15.53 -5.48 9.06
CA PHE A 168 -15.94 -4.62 10.17
C PHE A 168 -15.50 -5.12 11.57
N ASN A 169 -14.97 -6.34 11.68
CA ASN A 169 -14.39 -6.87 12.92
C ASN A 169 -13.14 -6.10 13.39
N THR A 170 -12.58 -5.25 12.52
CA THR A 170 -11.56 -4.23 12.85
C THR A 170 -12.00 -3.35 14.02
N PHE A 171 -13.27 -2.90 14.03
CA PHE A 171 -13.81 -1.97 15.02
C PHE A 171 -14.81 -2.63 15.99
N PHE A 172 -15.35 -3.81 15.66
CA PHE A 172 -16.29 -4.55 16.51
C PHE A 172 -15.69 -5.89 16.95
N SER A 173 -15.99 -6.30 18.18
CA SER A 173 -15.78 -7.66 18.66
C SER A 173 -17.11 -8.40 18.69
N GLU A 174 -17.16 -9.61 18.13
CA GLU A 174 -18.34 -10.45 18.20
C GLU A 174 -18.35 -11.27 19.49
N THR A 175 -19.48 -11.31 20.17
CA THR A 175 -19.70 -12.21 21.31
C THR A 175 -20.39 -13.50 20.84
N GLY A 176 -20.24 -14.60 21.59
CA GLY A 176 -20.89 -15.87 21.26
C GLY A 176 -22.44 -15.86 21.21
N ALA A 177 -23.08 -14.73 21.55
CA ALA A 177 -24.51 -14.51 21.41
C ALA A 177 -24.89 -13.73 20.13
N GLY A 178 -23.96 -13.55 19.19
CA GLY A 178 -24.15 -12.78 17.94
C GLY A 178 -24.22 -11.26 18.16
N LYS A 179 -23.87 -10.80 19.36
CA LYS A 179 -23.84 -9.37 19.69
C LYS A 179 -22.48 -8.79 19.34
N HIS A 180 -22.49 -7.75 18.54
CA HIS A 180 -21.34 -6.95 18.14
C HIS A 180 -21.12 -5.84 19.16
N VAL A 181 -19.94 -5.82 19.78
CA VAL A 181 -19.55 -4.86 20.80
C VAL A 181 -18.41 -3.98 20.25
N PRO A 182 -18.51 -2.64 20.29
CA PRO A 182 -17.45 -1.74 19.88
C PRO A 182 -16.13 -1.96 20.63
N ARG A 183 -15.00 -1.91 19.91
CA ARG A 183 -13.64 -1.87 20.46
C ARG A 183 -13.30 -0.45 20.89
N CYS A 184 -14.02 0.07 21.89
CA CYS A 184 -13.78 1.41 22.40
C CYS A 184 -13.76 1.51 23.91
N VAL A 185 -13.12 2.56 24.42
CA VAL A 185 -13.19 3.00 25.81
C VAL A 185 -13.64 4.46 25.82
N MET A 186 -14.66 4.78 26.61
CA MET A 186 -15.12 6.15 26.83
C MET A 186 -14.80 6.54 28.27
N VAL A 187 -14.06 7.64 28.43
CA VAL A 187 -13.56 8.08 29.73
C VAL A 187 -13.90 9.54 29.93
N ASP A 188 -14.48 9.85 31.07
CA ASP A 188 -14.60 11.22 31.55
C ASP A 188 -14.37 11.26 33.07
N LEU A 189 -13.88 12.40 33.57
CA LEU A 189 -13.67 12.62 35.00
C LEU A 189 -14.99 12.96 35.71
N GLU A 190 -16.00 13.38 34.95
CA GLU A 190 -17.37 13.58 35.42
C GLU A 190 -18.34 12.53 34.84
N PRO A 191 -19.34 12.06 35.58
CA PRO A 191 -20.27 11.04 35.08
C PRO A 191 -21.28 11.53 34.05
N THR A 192 -21.59 12.83 33.99
CA THR A 192 -22.77 13.36 33.26
C THR A 192 -22.86 12.90 31.81
N VAL A 193 -21.79 13.06 31.03
CA VAL A 193 -21.78 12.72 29.59
C VAL A 193 -21.73 11.21 29.37
N VAL A 194 -21.02 10.47 30.22
CA VAL A 194 -20.95 9.00 30.16
C VAL A 194 -22.30 8.38 30.55
N ASP A 195 -23.02 8.99 31.50
CA ASP A 195 -24.35 8.55 31.91
C ASP A 195 -25.41 8.79 30.82
N GLU A 196 -25.26 9.82 29.99
CA GLU A 196 -26.07 9.98 28.77
C GLU A 196 -25.89 8.79 27.81
N VAL A 197 -24.67 8.28 27.66
CA VAL A 197 -24.41 7.07 26.85
C VAL A 197 -25.01 5.82 27.52
N ARG A 198 -24.91 5.70 28.85
CA ARG A 198 -25.50 4.58 29.62
C ARG A 198 -27.03 4.57 29.61
N THR A 199 -27.68 5.72 29.40
CA THR A 199 -29.15 5.84 29.39
C THR A 199 -29.73 6.08 28.00
N GLY A 200 -28.90 6.38 27.01
CA GLY A 200 -29.29 6.67 25.64
C GLY A 200 -29.72 5.46 24.82
N THR A 201 -29.95 5.70 23.52
CA THR A 201 -30.44 4.69 22.56
C THR A 201 -29.50 3.48 22.46
N TYR A 202 -28.18 3.73 22.44
CA TYR A 202 -27.13 2.71 22.29
C TYR A 202 -26.61 2.16 23.63
N ARG A 203 -27.37 2.31 24.72
CA ARG A 203 -26.96 1.82 26.06
C ARG A 203 -26.61 0.34 26.13
N GLN A 204 -27.19 -0.47 25.24
CA GLN A 204 -26.95 -1.91 25.18
C GLN A 204 -25.76 -2.27 24.31
N LEU A 205 -25.26 -1.36 23.47
CA LEU A 205 -24.18 -1.63 22.54
C LEU A 205 -22.83 -1.80 23.26
N PHE A 206 -22.49 -0.85 24.13
CA PHE A 206 -21.20 -0.81 24.83
C PHE A 206 -21.13 -1.77 26.00
N HIS A 207 -19.94 -2.28 26.31
CA HIS A 207 -19.72 -3.03 27.54
C HIS A 207 -19.67 -2.05 28.73
N PRO A 208 -20.37 -2.28 29.85
CA PRO A 208 -20.42 -1.32 30.97
C PRO A 208 -19.04 -0.98 31.54
N GLU A 209 -18.09 -1.92 31.47
CA GLU A 209 -16.72 -1.71 31.94
C GLU A 209 -15.85 -0.84 31.02
N GLN A 210 -16.31 -0.59 29.78
CA GLN A 210 -15.66 0.34 28.84
C GLN A 210 -16.08 1.80 29.07
N LEU A 211 -17.14 2.03 29.85
CA LEU A 211 -17.68 3.34 30.17
C LEU A 211 -17.19 3.77 31.56
N ILE A 212 -16.08 4.52 31.58
CA ILE A 212 -15.37 4.88 32.80
C ILE A 212 -15.70 6.34 33.15
N SER A 213 -16.16 6.55 34.38
CA SER A 213 -16.55 7.86 34.88
C SER A 213 -15.90 8.13 36.23
N GLY A 214 -15.26 9.28 36.38
CA GLY A 214 -14.78 9.78 37.67
C GLY A 214 -15.91 10.35 38.54
N LYS A 215 -15.53 11.03 39.63
CA LYS A 215 -16.47 11.71 40.53
C LYS A 215 -16.37 13.23 40.47
N GLU A 216 -15.19 13.74 40.16
CA GLU A 216 -14.88 15.17 40.11
C GLU A 216 -14.31 15.50 38.75
N ASP A 217 -14.73 16.62 38.18
CA ASP A 217 -14.25 17.09 36.89
C ASP A 217 -12.87 17.77 37.00
N ALA A 218 -12.24 17.98 35.85
CA ALA A 218 -11.02 18.78 35.75
C ALA A 218 -11.29 20.30 35.80
N ALA A 219 -12.55 20.76 35.82
CA ALA A 219 -12.95 22.17 35.90
C ALA A 219 -12.22 23.09 34.90
N ASN A 220 -12.04 22.63 33.66
CA ASN A 220 -11.28 23.30 32.60
C ASN A 220 -9.80 23.59 32.96
N ASN A 221 -9.20 22.82 33.86
CA ASN A 221 -7.81 22.95 34.25
C ASN A 221 -7.00 21.72 33.81
N PHE A 222 -6.04 21.92 32.91
CA PHE A 222 -5.11 20.88 32.45
C PHE A 222 -4.41 20.18 33.63
N ALA A 223 -3.92 20.93 34.62
CA ALA A 223 -3.15 20.37 35.73
C ALA A 223 -3.99 19.41 36.58
N ARG A 224 -5.30 19.66 36.73
CA ARG A 224 -6.21 18.71 37.38
C ARG A 224 -6.36 17.41 36.60
N GLY A 225 -6.55 17.56 35.28
CA GLY A 225 -6.69 16.42 34.38
C GLY A 225 -5.42 15.59 34.25
N HIS A 226 -4.24 16.19 34.42
CA HIS A 226 -2.96 15.51 34.22
C HIS A 226 -2.29 15.06 35.54
N TYR A 227 -2.24 15.93 36.55
CA TYR A 227 -1.42 15.71 37.75
C TYR A 227 -2.19 15.20 38.97
N THR A 228 -3.42 15.67 39.21
CA THR A 228 -4.17 15.31 40.42
C THR A 228 -5.23 14.25 40.13
N ILE A 229 -6.37 14.64 39.58
CA ILE A 229 -7.52 13.75 39.39
C ILE A 229 -7.24 12.68 38.32
N GLY A 230 -6.56 13.05 37.23
CA GLY A 230 -6.25 12.09 36.16
C GLY A 230 -5.39 10.91 36.60
N LYS A 231 -4.44 11.13 37.52
CA LYS A 231 -3.59 10.06 38.06
C LYS A 231 -4.36 9.03 38.86
N GLU A 232 -5.51 9.39 39.43
CA GLU A 232 -6.33 8.43 40.17
C GLU A 232 -7.07 7.46 39.24
N ILE A 233 -7.40 7.88 38.00
CA ILE A 233 -8.21 7.09 37.06
C ILE A 233 -7.37 6.40 35.97
N VAL A 234 -6.18 6.91 35.65
CA VAL A 234 -5.35 6.45 34.52
C VAL A 234 -5.07 4.94 34.58
N ASP A 235 -4.73 4.40 35.76
CA ASP A 235 -4.42 2.98 35.93
C ASP A 235 -5.63 2.09 35.63
N LEU A 236 -6.84 2.53 36.02
CA LEU A 236 -8.08 1.83 35.71
C LEU A 236 -8.34 1.82 34.20
N VAL A 237 -8.14 2.96 33.53
CA VAL A 237 -8.33 3.07 32.08
C VAL A 237 -7.36 2.19 31.31
N LEU A 238 -6.07 2.20 31.69
CA LEU A 238 -5.04 1.36 31.08
C LEU A 238 -5.32 -0.14 31.26
N ASP A 239 -5.81 -0.58 32.42
CA ASP A 239 -6.23 -1.98 32.61
C ASP A 239 -7.37 -2.37 31.66
N ARG A 240 -8.31 -1.46 31.38
CA ARG A 240 -9.39 -1.73 30.41
C ARG A 240 -8.90 -1.76 28.98
N ILE A 241 -8.00 -0.85 28.60
CA ILE A 241 -7.37 -0.86 27.27
C ILE A 241 -6.57 -2.15 27.07
N ARG A 242 -5.80 -2.57 28.08
CA ARG A 242 -5.02 -3.81 28.03
C ARG A 242 -5.89 -5.03 27.78
N LYS A 243 -7.04 -5.15 28.45
CA LYS A 243 -8.02 -6.22 28.21
C LYS A 243 -8.56 -6.22 26.78
N LEU A 244 -8.77 -5.05 26.18
CA LEU A 244 -9.19 -4.96 24.78
C LEU A 244 -8.06 -5.33 23.82
N ALA A 245 -6.83 -4.91 24.12
CA ALA A 245 -5.65 -5.26 23.34
C ALA A 245 -5.37 -6.77 23.37
N ASP A 246 -5.51 -7.42 24.54
CA ASP A 246 -5.36 -8.88 24.69
C ASP A 246 -6.43 -9.67 23.92
N ASN A 247 -7.60 -9.07 23.69
CA ASN A 247 -8.67 -9.64 22.86
C ASN A 247 -8.49 -9.38 21.35
N CYS A 248 -7.43 -8.69 20.94
CA CYS A 248 -7.11 -8.45 19.53
C CYS A 248 -6.08 -9.48 19.05
N THR A 249 -6.22 -9.97 17.82
CA THR A 249 -5.27 -10.91 17.21
C THR A 249 -4.10 -10.19 16.54
N GLY A 250 -4.31 -8.96 16.08
CA GLY A 250 -3.38 -8.10 15.37
C GLY A 250 -3.71 -6.61 15.54
N LEU A 251 -3.51 -6.07 16.75
CA LEU A 251 -3.71 -4.64 17.05
C LEU A 251 -2.78 -3.76 16.18
N GLN A 252 -3.35 -2.92 15.32
CA GLN A 252 -2.61 -1.92 14.54
C GLN A 252 -2.21 -0.72 15.40
N GLY A 253 -3.16 -0.18 16.15
CA GLY A 253 -2.98 1.10 16.81
C GLY A 253 -4.19 1.62 17.59
N PHE A 254 -4.07 2.85 18.06
CA PHE A 254 -5.07 3.56 18.85
C PHE A 254 -5.58 4.79 18.10
N CYS A 255 -6.90 4.96 18.08
CA CYS A 255 -7.56 6.19 17.64
C CYS A 255 -8.01 6.97 18.88
N VAL A 256 -7.37 8.08 19.18
CA VAL A 256 -7.64 8.91 20.37
C VAL A 256 -8.52 10.09 19.96
N TYR A 257 -9.60 10.33 20.70
CA TYR A 257 -10.56 11.41 20.44
C TYR A 257 -10.59 12.32 21.66
N ASN A 258 -10.16 13.56 21.49
CA ASN A 258 -10.09 14.51 22.59
C ASN A 258 -10.32 15.96 22.13
N ALA A 259 -10.44 16.87 23.09
CA ALA A 259 -10.58 18.30 22.85
C ALA A 259 -9.48 19.05 23.60
N CYS A 260 -8.72 19.89 22.91
CA CYS A 260 -7.59 20.64 23.50
C CYS A 260 -8.01 21.64 24.58
N GLY A 261 -9.25 22.13 24.53
CA GLY A 261 -9.71 23.23 25.39
C GLY A 261 -10.17 22.81 26.77
N GLY A 262 -10.69 21.58 26.88
CA GLY A 262 -11.24 21.06 28.14
C GLY A 262 -10.15 20.47 29.02
N GLY A 263 -10.26 20.64 30.35
CA GLY A 263 -9.24 20.14 31.29
C GLY A 263 -9.07 18.61 31.28
N THR A 264 -10.15 17.86 31.05
CA THR A 264 -10.10 16.40 30.91
C THR A 264 -9.53 15.99 29.54
N GLY A 265 -10.04 16.58 28.46
CA GLY A 265 -9.63 16.23 27.09
C GLY A 265 -8.16 16.54 26.81
N SER A 266 -7.65 17.65 27.35
CA SER A 266 -6.22 17.96 27.29
C SER A 266 -5.44 17.19 28.35
N GLY A 267 -5.64 17.45 29.64
CA GLY A 267 -4.82 16.92 30.72
C GLY A 267 -4.79 15.39 30.79
N LEU A 268 -5.95 14.75 30.92
CA LEU A 268 -6.05 13.29 30.96
C LEU A 268 -5.69 12.68 29.60
N GLY A 269 -6.03 13.35 28.49
CA GLY A 269 -5.66 12.92 27.15
C GLY A 269 -4.14 12.80 26.96
N CYS A 270 -3.40 13.84 27.37
CA CYS A 270 -1.94 13.86 27.32
C CYS A 270 -1.31 12.80 28.23
N LEU A 271 -1.81 12.65 29.46
CA LEU A 271 -1.35 11.61 30.38
C LEU A 271 -1.57 10.20 29.80
N MET A 272 -2.71 9.97 29.13
CA MET A 272 -2.99 8.69 28.47
C MET A 272 -2.02 8.42 27.32
N LEU A 273 -1.72 9.43 26.49
CA LEU A 273 -0.79 9.29 25.36
C LEU A 273 0.64 8.97 25.80
N GLU A 274 1.12 9.60 26.88
CA GLU A 274 2.41 9.28 27.51
C GLU A 274 2.47 7.80 27.92
N ARG A 275 1.44 7.34 28.63
CA ARG A 275 1.39 5.94 29.13
C ARG A 275 1.24 4.93 28.01
N LEU A 276 0.44 5.23 26.99
CA LEU A 276 0.31 4.38 25.81
C LEU A 276 1.62 4.30 25.02
N SER A 277 2.41 5.37 24.97
CA SER A 277 3.72 5.36 24.31
C SER A 277 4.74 4.50 25.07
N VAL A 278 4.64 4.44 26.41
CA VAL A 278 5.47 3.55 27.23
C VAL A 278 5.07 2.09 27.07
N ASP A 279 3.77 1.77 27.18
CA ASP A 279 3.29 0.38 27.14
C ASP A 279 3.25 -0.19 25.70
N TYR A 280 2.95 0.64 24.70
CA TYR A 280 2.69 0.26 23.31
C TYR A 280 3.48 1.11 22.30
N GLY A 281 4.76 1.41 22.56
CA GLY A 281 5.57 2.32 21.74
C GLY A 281 5.66 2.02 20.24
N LYS A 282 5.53 0.74 19.83
CA LYS A 282 5.55 0.34 18.40
C LYS A 282 4.21 0.50 17.67
N LYS A 283 3.12 0.82 18.40
CA LYS A 283 1.76 0.90 17.81
C LYS A 283 1.44 2.33 17.42
N SER A 284 0.83 2.50 16.25
CA SER A 284 0.48 3.82 15.73
C SER A 284 -0.65 4.47 16.56
N LYS A 285 -0.57 5.78 16.75
CA LYS A 285 -1.49 6.60 17.54
C LYS A 285 -1.99 7.75 16.67
N ILE A 286 -3.25 7.69 16.26
CA ILE A 286 -3.91 8.76 15.50
C ILE A 286 -4.82 9.52 16.45
N SER A 287 -4.68 10.84 16.51
CA SER A 287 -5.54 11.71 17.32
C SER A 287 -6.54 12.46 16.44
N PHE A 288 -7.81 12.42 16.83
CA PHE A 288 -8.90 13.24 16.28
C PHE A 288 -9.21 14.33 17.29
N THR A 289 -8.64 15.50 17.07
CA THR A 289 -8.55 16.54 18.09
C THR A 289 -9.41 17.74 17.73
N VAL A 290 -10.34 18.09 18.62
CA VAL A 290 -11.12 19.33 18.51
C VAL A 290 -10.27 20.50 19.00
N TRP A 291 -10.04 21.45 18.11
CA TRP A 291 -9.29 22.66 18.34
C TRP A 291 -10.15 23.77 18.95
N CYS A 292 -9.52 24.61 19.77
CA CYS A 292 -10.20 25.70 20.47
C CYS A 292 -10.41 26.90 19.56
N CYS A 293 -11.60 27.48 19.62
CA CYS A 293 -11.94 28.69 18.90
C CYS A 293 -12.15 29.86 19.87
N PRO A 294 -11.44 30.99 19.69
CA PRO A 294 -11.67 32.26 20.39
C PRO A 294 -13.11 32.76 20.52
N GLN A 295 -13.94 32.54 19.51
CA GLN A 295 -15.27 33.13 19.38
C GLN A 295 -16.37 32.25 19.97
N VAL A 296 -16.14 30.94 20.03
CA VAL A 296 -17.07 29.92 20.53
C VAL A 296 -16.54 29.31 21.85
N ALA A 297 -15.44 29.82 22.39
CA ALA A 297 -14.82 29.36 23.63
C ALA A 297 -15.81 29.42 24.80
N THR A 298 -15.92 28.31 25.51
CA THR A 298 -16.76 28.19 26.72
C THR A 298 -15.97 28.52 27.98
N ALA A 299 -14.64 28.37 27.93
CA ALA A 299 -13.74 28.68 29.03
C ALA A 299 -12.66 29.70 28.63
N VAL A 300 -12.32 30.59 29.58
CA VAL A 300 -11.32 31.66 29.37
C VAL A 300 -9.90 31.09 29.24
N VAL A 301 -9.64 29.94 29.88
CA VAL A 301 -8.32 29.30 29.96
C VAL A 301 -8.04 28.27 28.85
N GLU A 302 -8.92 28.15 27.85
CA GLU A 302 -8.71 27.25 26.71
C GLU A 302 -7.35 27.42 26.02
N PRO A 303 -6.80 28.64 25.81
CA PRO A 303 -5.46 28.79 25.21
C PRO A 303 -4.35 28.14 26.05
N TYR A 304 -4.41 28.22 27.39
CA TYR A 304 -3.42 27.53 28.25
C TYR A 304 -3.51 26.02 28.09
N ASN A 305 -4.72 25.47 28.16
CA ASN A 305 -4.94 24.04 28.00
C ASN A 305 -4.50 23.55 26.60
N THR A 306 -4.69 24.37 25.57
CA THR A 306 -4.31 24.03 24.19
C THR A 306 -2.81 23.96 24.02
N VAL A 307 -2.07 24.98 24.48
CA VAL A 307 -0.60 25.01 24.35
C VAL A 307 0.03 23.82 25.09
N LEU A 308 -0.43 23.54 26.31
CA LEU A 308 0.03 22.37 27.08
C LEU A 308 -0.35 21.04 26.41
N CYS A 309 -1.54 20.96 25.82
CA CYS A 309 -1.98 19.77 25.09
C CYS A 309 -1.11 19.51 23.86
N VAL A 310 -0.81 20.55 23.09
CA VAL A 310 -0.02 20.47 21.86
C VAL A 310 1.41 20.03 22.16
N HIS A 311 2.00 20.51 23.25
CA HIS A 311 3.32 20.08 23.71
C HIS A 311 3.39 18.55 23.90
N SER A 312 2.41 17.93 24.57
CA SER A 312 2.40 16.45 24.68
C SER A 312 1.97 15.72 23.40
N LEU A 313 1.09 16.33 22.58
CA LEU A 313 0.69 15.74 21.29
C LEU A 313 1.90 15.63 20.34
N LEU A 314 2.80 16.62 20.38
CA LEU A 314 4.01 16.67 19.56
C LEU A 314 4.92 15.45 19.76
N GLU A 315 4.99 14.91 20.97
CA GLU A 315 5.90 13.80 21.30
C GLU A 315 5.24 12.41 21.18
N HIS A 316 3.93 12.33 21.42
CA HIS A 316 3.26 11.04 21.63
C HIS A 316 2.20 10.68 20.59
N THR A 317 1.93 11.55 19.61
CA THR A 317 1.03 11.22 18.51
C THR A 317 1.78 11.12 17.19
N ASP A 318 1.37 10.14 16.37
CA ASP A 318 1.99 9.91 15.06
C ASP A 318 1.30 10.77 13.99
N VAL A 319 -0.02 10.96 14.10
CA VAL A 319 -0.82 11.83 13.23
C VAL A 319 -1.91 12.51 14.08
N THR A 320 -2.00 13.85 14.01
CA THR A 320 -3.07 14.61 14.66
C THR A 320 -3.95 15.29 13.62
N ILE A 321 -5.21 14.89 13.56
CA ILE A 321 -6.22 15.46 12.67
C ILE A 321 -6.98 16.54 13.44
N MET A 322 -6.94 17.76 12.91
CA MET A 322 -7.51 18.93 13.58
C MET A 322 -8.91 19.27 13.07
N TYR A 323 -9.80 19.62 14.02
CA TYR A 323 -11.15 20.12 13.75
C TYR A 323 -11.38 21.44 14.49
N ASP A 324 -11.60 22.54 13.76
CA ASP A 324 -11.89 23.84 14.36
C ASP A 324 -13.41 24.06 14.48
N ASN A 325 -13.87 24.28 15.72
CA ASN A 325 -15.27 24.56 15.99
C ASN A 325 -15.79 25.80 15.23
N GLU A 326 -14.95 26.81 14.96
CA GLU A 326 -15.35 27.99 14.18
C GLU A 326 -15.66 27.63 12.73
N ALA A 327 -14.76 26.87 12.11
CA ALA A 327 -14.90 26.47 10.72
C ALA A 327 -16.11 25.56 10.53
N LEU A 328 -16.29 24.59 11.44
CA LEU A 328 -17.46 23.72 11.43
C LEU A 328 -18.77 24.50 11.62
N TYR A 329 -18.79 25.52 12.50
CA TYR A 329 -19.95 26.37 12.71
C TYR A 329 -20.30 27.18 11.45
N ASP A 330 -19.28 27.76 10.79
CA ASP A 330 -19.43 28.49 9.53
C ASP A 330 -19.96 27.59 8.40
N ILE A 331 -19.45 26.36 8.29
CA ILE A 331 -19.91 25.38 7.30
C ILE A 331 -21.37 24.99 7.56
N CYS A 332 -21.74 24.69 8.81
CA CYS A 332 -23.13 24.35 9.15
C CYS A 332 -24.09 25.51 8.83
N ARG A 333 -23.66 26.76 9.10
CA ARG A 333 -24.50 27.93 8.84
C ARG A 333 -24.64 28.24 7.35
N ARG A 334 -23.57 28.10 6.58
CA ARG A 334 -23.53 28.44 5.15
C ARG A 334 -24.12 27.36 4.26
N ASN A 335 -23.78 26.10 4.51
CA ASN A 335 -24.08 24.99 3.62
C ASN A 335 -25.33 24.20 4.04
N LEU A 336 -25.59 24.10 5.36
CA LEU A 336 -26.76 23.39 5.89
C LEU A 336 -27.94 24.33 6.19
N ASP A 337 -27.76 25.64 6.01
CA ASP A 337 -28.74 26.70 6.30
C ASP A 337 -29.23 26.72 7.77
N ILE A 338 -28.39 26.27 8.70
CA ILE A 338 -28.71 26.25 10.14
C ILE A 338 -28.30 27.59 10.76
N GLU A 339 -29.26 28.38 11.22
CA GLU A 339 -28.97 29.72 11.77
C GLU A 339 -28.13 29.66 13.06
N ARG A 340 -28.36 28.66 13.91
CA ARG A 340 -27.63 28.42 15.16
C ARG A 340 -27.28 26.93 15.34
N PRO A 341 -26.15 26.48 14.76
CA PRO A 341 -25.65 25.12 14.94
C PRO A 341 -25.45 24.75 16.42
N THR A 342 -25.86 23.55 16.79
CA THR A 342 -25.62 22.94 18.12
C THR A 342 -24.46 21.94 18.05
N TYR A 343 -23.94 21.50 19.20
CA TYR A 343 -22.93 20.43 19.25
C TYR A 343 -23.38 19.14 18.57
N THR A 344 -24.67 18.82 18.58
CA THR A 344 -25.20 17.66 17.84
C THR A 344 -25.00 17.82 16.33
N ASN A 345 -25.20 19.02 15.78
CA ASN A 345 -24.98 19.28 14.35
C ASN A 345 -23.49 19.19 14.00
N LEU A 346 -22.63 19.81 14.83
CA LEU A 346 -21.17 19.77 14.66
C LEU A 346 -20.63 18.34 14.73
N ASN A 347 -21.02 17.57 15.76
CA ASN A 347 -20.56 16.20 15.97
C ASN A 347 -21.03 15.27 14.85
N ARG A 348 -22.22 15.49 14.26
CA ARG A 348 -22.68 14.72 13.10
C ARG A 348 -21.83 15.00 11.85
N LEU A 349 -21.41 16.24 11.64
CA LEU A 349 -20.50 16.59 10.54
C LEU A 349 -19.11 15.96 10.76
N ILE A 350 -18.57 16.07 11.97
CA ILE A 350 -17.30 15.41 12.34
C ILE A 350 -17.39 13.89 12.16
N ALA A 351 -18.48 13.26 12.60
CA ALA A 351 -18.68 11.81 12.45
C ALA A 351 -18.67 11.37 10.97
N GLN A 352 -19.23 12.16 10.05
CA GLN A 352 -19.18 11.87 8.61
C GLN A 352 -17.77 11.93 8.03
N ILE A 353 -16.96 12.88 8.51
CA ILE A 353 -15.56 13.02 8.12
C ILE A 353 -14.78 11.82 8.64
N ILE A 354 -14.84 11.54 9.94
CA ILE A 354 -14.15 10.41 10.57
C ILE A 354 -14.58 9.08 9.96
N SER A 355 -15.87 8.92 9.63
CA SER A 355 -16.37 7.76 8.90
C SER A 355 -15.71 7.62 7.54
N SER A 356 -15.53 8.70 6.80
CA SER A 356 -14.87 8.68 5.48
C SER A 356 -13.37 8.41 5.58
N LEU A 357 -12.72 8.85 6.65
CA LEU A 357 -11.29 8.61 6.90
C LEU A 357 -11.00 7.17 7.33
N THR A 358 -11.88 6.61 8.18
CA THR A 358 -11.78 5.22 8.67
C THR A 358 -12.47 4.21 7.75
N ALA A 359 -13.05 4.65 6.63
CA ALA A 359 -13.79 3.79 5.72
C ALA A 359 -12.90 2.72 5.09
N SER A 360 -11.63 3.02 4.80
CA SER A 360 -10.67 2.06 4.25
C SER A 360 -10.30 0.93 5.22
N LEU A 361 -10.52 1.14 6.52
CA LEU A 361 -10.28 0.13 7.54
C LEU A 361 -11.51 -0.74 7.75
N ARG A 362 -12.72 -0.17 7.63
CA ARG A 362 -13.98 -0.86 7.96
C ARG A 362 -14.63 -1.57 6.78
N PHE A 363 -14.29 -1.13 5.57
CA PHE A 363 -14.84 -1.65 4.33
C PHE A 363 -13.73 -1.99 3.37
N ASP A 364 -14.00 -3.01 2.57
CA ASP A 364 -13.15 -3.30 1.43
C ASP A 364 -13.37 -2.25 0.32
N GLY A 365 -12.27 -1.80 -0.28
CA GLY A 365 -12.21 -0.72 -1.26
C GLY A 365 -11.16 -1.02 -2.33
N ALA A 366 -11.25 -0.34 -3.47
CA ALA A 366 -10.30 -0.55 -4.58
C ALA A 366 -8.89 -0.07 -4.26
N LEU A 367 -8.76 0.85 -3.30
CA LEU A 367 -7.48 1.33 -2.80
C LEU A 367 -7.66 1.64 -1.32
N ASN A 368 -7.29 0.68 -0.47
CA ASN A 368 -7.35 0.80 0.97
C ASN A 368 -6.07 1.47 1.48
N VAL A 369 -6.23 2.26 2.55
CA VAL A 369 -5.15 2.95 3.25
C VAL A 369 -5.20 2.50 4.70
N ASP A 370 -4.10 1.95 5.20
CA ASP A 370 -3.94 1.49 6.58
C ASP A 370 -3.61 2.65 7.55
N ILE A 371 -3.79 2.42 8.85
CA ILE A 371 -3.42 3.38 9.90
C ILE A 371 -1.96 3.81 9.79
N THR A 372 -1.05 2.85 9.59
CA THR A 372 0.39 3.11 9.41
C THR A 372 0.68 3.87 8.11
N GLU A 373 -0.14 3.69 7.09
CA GLU A 373 0.02 4.40 5.83
C GLU A 373 -0.35 5.89 5.92
N PHE A 374 -1.22 6.30 6.85
CA PHE A 374 -1.43 7.72 7.10
C PHE A 374 -0.14 8.42 7.54
N GLN A 375 0.63 7.78 8.42
CA GLN A 375 1.92 8.31 8.87
C GLN A 375 2.93 8.37 7.72
N THR A 376 3.15 7.26 7.02
CA THR A 376 4.18 7.19 5.96
C THR A 376 3.88 8.11 4.78
N ASN A 377 2.61 8.36 4.46
CA ASN A 377 2.24 9.17 3.30
C ASN A 377 2.02 10.65 3.63
N LEU A 378 1.64 11.00 4.86
CA LEU A 378 1.26 12.38 5.20
C LEU A 378 2.28 13.10 6.10
N VAL A 379 3.14 12.38 6.82
CA VAL A 379 4.06 12.95 7.82
C VAL A 379 5.51 12.91 7.33
N PRO A 380 6.01 13.98 6.69
CA PRO A 380 7.40 14.06 6.27
C PRO A 380 8.37 14.26 7.44
N TYR A 381 7.93 14.93 8.51
CA TYR A 381 8.73 15.21 9.71
C TYR A 381 7.97 14.80 10.96
N PRO A 382 8.65 14.23 11.99
CA PRO A 382 7.97 13.80 13.21
C PRO A 382 7.19 14.91 13.90
N ARG A 383 7.70 16.16 13.90
CA ARG A 383 7.03 17.31 14.53
C ARG A 383 5.89 17.89 13.68
N ILE A 384 5.90 17.65 12.37
CA ILE A 384 4.95 18.23 11.39
C ILE A 384 3.88 17.20 11.02
N HIS A 385 3.10 16.78 12.03
CA HIS A 385 2.07 15.75 11.89
C HIS A 385 0.64 16.27 12.11
N PHE A 386 0.43 17.58 12.04
CA PHE A 386 -0.88 18.20 12.19
C PHE A 386 -1.57 18.36 10.82
N MET A 387 -2.68 17.65 10.65
CA MET A 387 -3.36 17.53 9.37
C MET A 387 -4.58 18.44 9.27
N LEU A 388 -4.72 19.09 8.11
CA LEU A 388 -5.93 19.78 7.71
C LEU A 388 -6.90 18.78 7.08
N THR A 389 -8.19 18.94 7.38
CA THR A 389 -9.26 18.14 6.76
C THR A 389 -10.24 19.02 5.99
N SER A 390 -10.81 18.45 4.92
CA SER A 390 -11.85 19.07 4.12
C SER A 390 -12.80 18.01 3.61
N TYR A 391 -14.09 18.32 3.52
CA TYR A 391 -15.11 17.36 3.09
C TYR A 391 -16.06 18.00 2.09
N ALA A 392 -16.31 17.27 1.00
CA ALA A 392 -17.28 17.68 0.01
C ALA A 392 -18.03 16.47 -0.56
N PRO A 393 -19.34 16.62 -0.86
CA PRO A 393 -20.12 17.83 -0.69
C PRO A 393 -20.83 17.90 0.68
N VAL A 394 -20.99 19.11 1.21
CA VAL A 394 -21.84 19.39 2.38
C VAL A 394 -23.12 20.06 1.88
N ILE A 395 -24.22 19.30 1.81
CA ILE A 395 -25.50 19.77 1.26
C ILE A 395 -26.62 19.51 2.29
N SER A 396 -27.48 20.51 2.49
CA SER A 396 -28.70 20.39 3.32
C SER A 396 -29.66 19.34 2.77
N ALA A 397 -30.30 18.57 3.66
CA ALA A 397 -31.34 17.61 3.30
C ALA A 397 -32.48 18.19 2.44
N GLU A 398 -32.76 19.49 2.55
CA GLU A 398 -33.79 20.18 1.75
C GLU A 398 -33.35 20.45 0.29
N LYS A 399 -32.05 20.60 0.05
CA LYS A 399 -31.46 20.94 -1.26
C LYS A 399 -31.05 19.71 -2.08
N ALA A 400 -31.23 18.51 -1.53
CA ALA A 400 -30.75 17.23 -2.08
C ALA A 400 -31.21 16.91 -3.52
N TYR A 401 -32.37 17.39 -3.95
CA TYR A 401 -32.97 17.02 -5.25
C TYR A 401 -32.45 17.84 -6.44
N HIS A 402 -31.75 18.95 -6.21
CA HIS A 402 -31.42 19.90 -7.27
C HIS A 402 -30.00 19.76 -7.83
N GLU A 403 -29.07 19.13 -7.09
CA GLU A 403 -27.64 19.11 -7.46
C GLU A 403 -27.03 17.72 -7.27
N GLN A 404 -26.65 17.07 -8.38
CA GLN A 404 -25.74 15.93 -8.37
C GLN A 404 -24.36 16.42 -8.82
N LEU A 405 -23.43 16.50 -7.89
CA LEU A 405 -22.07 16.94 -8.18
C LEU A 405 -21.25 15.81 -8.81
N SER A 406 -20.50 16.14 -9.85
CA SER A 406 -19.54 15.25 -10.51
C SER A 406 -18.31 15.02 -9.65
N VAL A 407 -17.50 14.00 -9.99
CA VAL A 407 -16.23 13.74 -9.29
C VAL A 407 -15.31 14.97 -9.37
N ALA A 408 -15.21 15.59 -10.54
CA ALA A 408 -14.38 16.78 -10.72
C ALA A 408 -14.82 17.96 -9.84
N GLU A 409 -16.13 18.18 -9.66
CA GLU A 409 -16.65 19.28 -8.84
C GLU A 409 -16.40 19.05 -7.34
N ILE A 410 -16.63 17.83 -6.83
CA ILE A 410 -16.34 17.52 -5.41
C ILE A 410 -14.83 17.60 -5.13
N THR A 411 -14.00 17.14 -6.08
CA THR A 411 -12.54 17.20 -6.00
C THR A 411 -12.05 18.64 -5.99
N MET A 412 -12.68 19.54 -6.75
CA MET A 412 -12.36 20.97 -6.67
C MET A 412 -12.83 21.62 -5.37
N SER A 413 -14.01 21.23 -4.89
CA SER A 413 -14.64 21.79 -3.69
C SER A 413 -13.83 21.54 -2.42
N VAL A 414 -13.14 20.39 -2.32
CA VAL A 414 -12.31 20.10 -1.14
C VAL A 414 -11.08 21.02 -1.02
N PHE A 415 -10.62 21.64 -2.12
CA PHE A 415 -9.54 22.63 -2.09
C PHE A 415 -10.03 24.07 -1.86
N GLU A 416 -11.35 24.28 -1.74
CA GLU A 416 -11.86 25.59 -1.39
C GLU A 416 -11.66 25.89 0.10
N PRO A 417 -11.13 27.07 0.47
CA PRO A 417 -10.97 27.45 1.88
C PRO A 417 -12.30 27.43 2.67
N ALA A 418 -13.42 27.57 1.96
CA ALA A 418 -14.76 27.52 2.54
C ALA A 418 -15.18 26.14 3.05
N SER A 419 -14.55 25.07 2.56
CA SER A 419 -14.84 23.67 2.92
C SER A 419 -13.81 23.07 3.89
N MET A 420 -12.77 23.83 4.24
CA MET A 420 -11.77 23.42 5.23
C MET A 420 -12.39 23.36 6.63
N MET A 421 -12.09 22.29 7.36
CA MET A 421 -12.58 22.07 8.73
C MET A 421 -11.74 22.80 9.78
N VAL A 422 -10.68 23.46 9.33
CA VAL A 422 -9.81 24.30 10.16
C VAL A 422 -9.76 25.68 9.53
N LYS A 423 -9.90 26.72 10.36
CA LYS A 423 -9.93 28.11 9.89
C LYS A 423 -8.51 28.58 9.55
N CYS A 424 -8.07 28.33 8.32
CA CYS A 424 -6.83 28.84 7.74
C CYS A 424 -7.02 29.06 6.24
N ASP A 425 -6.25 29.96 5.63
CA ASP A 425 -6.22 30.06 4.16
C ASP A 425 -5.09 29.16 3.61
N PRO A 426 -5.42 28.01 2.98
CA PRO A 426 -4.41 27.11 2.42
C PRO A 426 -3.57 27.76 1.31
N ARG A 427 -4.03 28.87 0.72
CA ARG A 427 -3.31 29.58 -0.34
C ARG A 427 -2.09 30.36 0.15
N HIS A 428 -2.02 30.64 1.45
CA HIS A 428 -0.86 31.28 2.07
C HIS A 428 0.23 30.28 2.47
N GLY A 429 -0.06 28.97 2.37
CA GLY A 429 0.89 27.91 2.64
C GLY A 429 1.18 27.06 1.42
N LYS A 430 1.99 26.03 1.62
CA LYS A 430 2.30 24.99 0.64
C LYS A 430 1.81 23.65 1.17
N TYR A 431 1.41 22.78 0.25
CA TYR A 431 1.04 21.40 0.56
C TYR A 431 2.29 20.53 0.53
N MET A 432 2.50 19.76 1.61
CA MET A 432 3.53 18.73 1.67
C MET A 432 3.00 17.39 1.16
N ALA A 433 1.78 17.05 1.57
CA ALA A 433 1.12 15.81 1.19
C ALA A 433 -0.40 15.99 1.22
N CYS A 434 -1.10 15.25 0.37
CA CYS A 434 -2.56 15.27 0.26
C CYS A 434 -3.07 13.85 -0.01
N CYS A 435 -4.03 13.40 0.79
CA CYS A 435 -4.77 12.17 0.59
C CYS A 435 -6.25 12.49 0.34
N MET A 436 -6.83 11.91 -0.70
CA MET A 436 -8.23 12.08 -1.10
C MET A 436 -8.97 10.75 -0.96
N MET A 437 -9.89 10.68 -0.02
CA MET A 437 -10.70 9.50 0.28
C MET A 437 -12.09 9.66 -0.35
N TYR A 438 -12.29 9.03 -1.50
CA TYR A 438 -13.55 9.02 -2.22
C TYR A 438 -14.47 7.90 -1.73
N ARG A 439 -15.76 8.20 -1.64
CA ARG A 439 -16.82 7.25 -1.28
C ARG A 439 -17.98 7.29 -2.27
N GLY A 440 -18.55 6.12 -2.57
CA GLY A 440 -19.75 5.94 -3.37
C GLY A 440 -19.49 5.65 -4.85
N ASP A 441 -20.40 6.14 -5.70
CA ASP A 441 -20.33 5.95 -7.16
C ASP A 441 -19.22 6.82 -7.77
N VAL A 442 -17.99 6.31 -7.70
CA VAL A 442 -16.77 7.00 -8.15
C VAL A 442 -15.97 6.08 -9.06
N VAL A 443 -15.72 6.56 -10.28
CA VAL A 443 -14.90 5.84 -11.27
C VAL A 443 -13.45 6.28 -11.13
N PRO A 444 -12.47 5.36 -10.97
CA PRO A 444 -11.05 5.72 -10.83
C PRO A 444 -10.51 6.59 -11.98
N LYS A 445 -11.06 6.44 -13.20
CA LYS A 445 -10.72 7.28 -14.37
C LYS A 445 -11.03 8.76 -14.13
N ASP A 446 -12.16 9.06 -13.52
CA ASP A 446 -12.60 10.43 -13.29
C ASP A 446 -11.81 11.09 -12.16
N VAL A 447 -11.44 10.31 -11.14
CA VAL A 447 -10.54 10.75 -10.07
C VAL A 447 -9.19 11.18 -10.65
N ASN A 448 -8.56 10.34 -11.47
CA ASN A 448 -7.27 10.66 -12.08
C ASN A 448 -7.34 11.91 -12.99
N ALA A 449 -8.43 12.08 -13.73
CA ALA A 449 -8.65 13.27 -14.55
C ALA A 449 -8.85 14.54 -13.70
N ALA A 450 -9.60 14.43 -12.60
CA ALA A 450 -9.82 15.53 -11.67
C ALA A 450 -8.51 15.94 -10.97
N VAL A 451 -7.72 14.98 -10.49
CA VAL A 451 -6.41 15.22 -9.87
C VAL A 451 -5.42 15.83 -10.88
N ALA A 452 -5.38 15.35 -12.12
CA ALA A 452 -4.55 15.96 -13.17
C ALA A 452 -4.92 17.43 -13.40
N THR A 453 -6.21 17.75 -13.40
CA THR A 453 -6.69 19.14 -13.53
C THR A 453 -6.25 19.98 -12.34
N ILE A 454 -6.33 19.45 -11.12
CA ILE A 454 -5.88 20.14 -9.90
C ILE A 454 -4.39 20.45 -9.94
N LYS A 455 -3.55 19.51 -10.39
CA LYS A 455 -2.10 19.71 -10.51
C LYS A 455 -1.72 20.87 -11.44
N THR A 456 -2.57 21.22 -12.41
CA THR A 456 -2.31 22.36 -13.30
C THR A 456 -2.69 23.72 -12.69
N LYS A 457 -3.41 23.75 -11.57
CA LYS A 457 -3.87 25.01 -10.95
C LYS A 457 -2.76 25.65 -10.12
N ARG A 458 -2.38 26.87 -10.51
CA ARG A 458 -1.37 27.70 -9.78
C ARG A 458 -1.74 28.03 -8.33
N THR A 459 -3.01 27.94 -7.96
CA THR A 459 -3.48 28.24 -6.59
C THR A 459 -3.13 27.14 -5.58
N ILE A 460 -2.77 25.95 -6.05
CA ILE A 460 -2.44 24.80 -5.21
C ILE A 460 -0.95 24.54 -5.41
N GLN A 461 -0.16 25.02 -4.47
CA GLN A 461 1.29 24.90 -4.51
C GLN A 461 1.73 23.75 -3.61
N PHE A 462 2.46 22.80 -4.18
CA PHE A 462 3.17 21.79 -3.41
C PHE A 462 4.59 22.26 -3.13
N VAL A 463 5.20 21.70 -2.09
CA VAL A 463 6.64 21.83 -1.88
C VAL A 463 7.41 21.19 -3.04
N ASP A 464 8.54 21.78 -3.41
CA ASP A 464 9.41 21.40 -4.53
C ASP A 464 9.92 19.96 -4.43
N TRP A 465 10.24 19.51 -3.22
CA TRP A 465 10.72 18.15 -2.96
C TRP A 465 9.60 17.09 -2.95
N CYS A 466 8.31 17.45 -3.04
CA CYS A 466 7.19 16.49 -3.09
C CYS A 466 6.31 16.64 -4.36
N PRO A 467 6.78 16.20 -5.53
CA PRO A 467 6.04 16.32 -6.79
C PRO A 467 4.86 15.32 -6.93
N THR A 468 4.79 14.26 -6.11
CA THR A 468 3.77 13.19 -6.15
C THR A 468 2.78 13.25 -4.98
N GLY A 469 2.52 14.43 -4.42
CA GLY A 469 1.77 14.62 -3.17
C GLY A 469 0.28 14.27 -3.16
N PHE A 470 -0.27 13.50 -4.11
CA PHE A 470 -1.67 13.06 -4.10
C PHE A 470 -1.78 11.54 -3.96
N LYS A 471 -2.36 11.08 -2.85
CA LYS A 471 -2.83 9.70 -2.67
C LYS A 471 -4.35 9.69 -2.77
N CYS A 472 -4.93 8.67 -3.41
CA CYS A 472 -6.39 8.57 -3.60
C CYS A 472 -6.90 7.22 -3.13
N GLY A 473 -7.73 7.19 -2.08
CA GLY A 473 -8.48 6.01 -1.67
C GLY A 473 -9.89 6.02 -2.29
N ILE A 474 -10.41 4.86 -2.71
CA ILE A 474 -11.75 4.75 -3.30
C ILE A 474 -12.52 3.60 -2.64
N ASN A 475 -13.65 3.94 -2.04
CA ASN A 475 -14.61 2.99 -1.49
C ASN A 475 -15.94 3.12 -2.22
N TYR A 476 -16.47 2.00 -2.74
CA TYR A 476 -17.70 2.00 -3.55
C TYR A 476 -18.99 2.14 -2.72
N GLN A 477 -18.91 2.00 -1.39
CA GLN A 477 -20.07 2.20 -0.55
C GLN A 477 -20.44 3.68 -0.46
N PRO A 478 -21.70 4.04 -0.76
CA PRO A 478 -22.15 5.42 -0.65
C PRO A 478 -22.09 5.91 0.81
N PRO A 479 -21.88 7.21 1.04
CA PRO A 479 -21.98 7.80 2.37
C PRO A 479 -23.37 7.57 2.98
N THR A 480 -23.43 7.01 4.19
CA THR A 480 -24.67 6.86 4.94
C THR A 480 -24.94 8.10 5.74
N VAL A 481 -26.18 8.56 5.78
CA VAL A 481 -26.59 9.69 6.64
C VAL A 481 -27.44 9.20 7.80
N VAL A 482 -27.27 9.83 8.96
CA VAL A 482 -28.07 9.54 10.15
C VAL A 482 -29.53 9.94 9.91
N PRO A 483 -30.52 9.07 10.19
CA PRO A 483 -31.94 9.44 10.12
C PRO A 483 -32.25 10.67 10.99
N GLY A 484 -32.87 11.69 10.41
CA GLY A 484 -33.10 12.97 11.10
C GLY A 484 -31.83 13.83 11.26
N GLY A 485 -30.78 13.53 10.49
CA GLY A 485 -29.62 14.37 10.29
C GLY A 485 -29.87 15.50 9.29
N ASP A 486 -28.98 16.50 9.32
CA ASP A 486 -29.09 17.71 8.51
C ASP A 486 -28.52 17.53 7.08
N LEU A 487 -27.75 16.46 6.87
CA LEU A 487 -27.07 16.17 5.61
C LEU A 487 -27.96 15.40 4.62
N ALA A 488 -27.93 15.82 3.36
CA ALA A 488 -28.55 15.11 2.25
C ALA A 488 -27.90 13.76 1.98
N LYS A 489 -28.69 12.79 1.49
CA LYS A 489 -28.15 11.57 0.89
C LYS A 489 -27.47 11.92 -0.42
N VAL A 490 -26.19 11.61 -0.52
CA VAL A 490 -25.37 11.85 -1.72
C VAL A 490 -24.86 10.53 -2.29
N MET A 491 -24.75 10.46 -3.62
CA MET A 491 -24.26 9.26 -4.31
C MET A 491 -22.74 9.12 -4.20
N ARG A 492 -22.03 10.25 -3.99
CA ARG A 492 -20.59 10.32 -3.90
C ARG A 492 -20.13 11.43 -2.96
N ALA A 493 -19.02 11.20 -2.27
CA ALA A 493 -18.33 12.21 -1.46
C ALA A 493 -16.82 12.03 -1.54
N CYS A 494 -16.09 13.06 -1.18
CA CYS A 494 -14.64 13.09 -1.08
C CYS A 494 -14.24 13.75 0.24
N CYS A 495 -13.44 13.05 1.02
CA CYS A 495 -12.79 13.58 2.21
C CYS A 495 -11.31 13.76 1.92
N MET A 496 -10.79 14.97 2.09
CA MET A 496 -9.38 15.27 1.92
C MET A 496 -8.70 15.37 3.29
N ILE A 497 -7.55 14.72 3.44
CA ILE A 497 -6.58 14.99 4.50
C ILE A 497 -5.35 15.57 3.83
N SER A 498 -4.88 16.71 4.29
CA SER A 498 -3.70 17.35 3.71
C SER A 498 -2.78 17.89 4.80
N ASN A 499 -1.48 17.68 4.62
CA ASN A 499 -0.45 18.34 5.41
C ASN A 499 -0.03 19.62 4.70
N SER A 500 -0.27 20.77 5.31
CA SER A 500 0.03 22.08 4.73
C SER A 500 0.61 23.03 5.76
N THR A 501 1.58 23.84 5.33
CA THR A 501 2.19 24.88 6.19
C THR A 501 1.21 25.98 6.59
N ALA A 502 0.05 26.08 5.94
CA ALA A 502 -0.99 27.04 6.32
C ALA A 502 -1.54 26.84 7.75
N ILE A 503 -1.36 25.64 8.33
CA ILE A 503 -1.79 25.36 9.69
C ILE A 503 -1.02 26.18 10.75
N ALA A 504 0.16 26.72 10.41
CA ALA A 504 0.93 27.60 11.29
C ALA A 504 0.15 28.85 11.73
N GLU A 505 -0.76 29.37 10.88
CA GLU A 505 -1.65 30.48 11.25
C GLU A 505 -2.55 30.13 12.46
N VAL A 506 -2.93 28.86 12.59
CA VAL A 506 -3.78 28.37 13.68
C VAL A 506 -3.02 28.38 15.00
N PHE A 507 -1.74 27.95 14.98
CA PHE A 507 -0.87 28.00 16.17
C PHE A 507 -0.61 29.44 16.61
N SER A 508 -0.29 30.32 15.66
CA SER A 508 0.02 31.73 15.95
C SER A 508 -1.15 32.48 16.61
N ARG A 509 -2.40 32.15 16.24
CA ARG A 509 -3.59 32.71 16.88
C ARG A 509 -3.73 32.27 18.34
N ILE A 510 -3.36 31.04 18.68
CA ILE A 510 -3.39 30.52 20.06
C ILE A 510 -2.22 31.09 20.86
N ASP A 511 -1.03 31.12 20.29
CA ASP A 511 0.18 31.67 20.92
C ASP A 511 0.01 33.14 21.29
N HIS A 512 -0.53 33.95 20.39
CA HIS A 512 -0.80 35.36 20.69
C HIS A 512 -1.72 35.52 21.91
N LYS A 513 -2.75 34.68 22.04
CA LYS A 513 -3.67 34.71 23.18
C LYS A 513 -3.02 34.19 24.46
N PHE A 514 -2.21 33.15 24.36
CA PHE A 514 -1.42 32.63 25.46
C PHE A 514 -0.52 33.72 26.02
N ASP A 515 0.24 34.41 25.16
CA ASP A 515 1.19 35.45 25.54
C ASP A 515 0.50 36.64 26.24
N LEU A 516 -0.68 37.05 25.74
CA LEU A 516 -1.47 38.10 26.36
C LEU A 516 -1.87 37.76 27.80
N MET A 517 -2.28 36.52 28.07
CA MET A 517 -2.68 36.09 29.41
C MET A 517 -1.47 35.83 30.31
N TYR A 518 -0.43 35.17 29.78
CA TYR A 518 0.75 34.77 30.52
C TYR A 518 1.62 35.96 30.93
N SER A 519 1.69 37.00 30.09
CA SER A 519 2.39 38.26 30.44
C SER A 519 1.86 38.93 31.72
N LYS A 520 0.61 38.66 32.09
CA LYS A 520 -0.02 39.12 33.33
C LYS A 520 -0.08 38.05 34.42
N ARG A 521 0.42 36.85 34.14
CA ARG A 521 0.25 35.64 34.97
C ARG A 521 -1.21 35.41 35.37
N ALA A 522 -2.13 35.76 34.49
CA ALA A 522 -3.56 35.58 34.73
C ALA A 522 -3.86 34.07 34.80
N PHE A 523 -4.65 33.64 35.78
CA PHE A 523 -5.07 32.25 36.02
C PHE A 523 -3.97 31.19 36.31
N VAL A 524 -2.68 31.52 36.21
CA VAL A 524 -1.55 30.58 36.41
C VAL A 524 -1.58 29.88 37.78
N HIS A 525 -1.99 30.60 38.83
CA HIS A 525 -2.06 30.04 40.19
C HIS A 525 -3.02 28.84 40.33
N HIS A 526 -4.04 28.71 39.46
CA HIS A 526 -4.91 27.54 39.46
C HIS A 526 -4.20 26.27 38.97
N TYR A 527 -3.23 26.40 38.07
CA TYR A 527 -2.45 25.28 37.55
C TYR A 527 -1.35 24.89 38.54
N VAL A 528 -0.61 25.88 39.04
CA VAL A 528 0.46 25.65 40.04
C VAL A 528 -0.10 25.08 41.35
N GLY A 529 -1.31 25.50 41.74
CA GLY A 529 -2.00 24.96 42.92
C GLY A 529 -2.39 23.48 42.80
N GLU A 530 -2.40 22.92 41.59
CA GLU A 530 -2.78 21.54 41.28
C GLU A 530 -1.54 20.69 40.94
N GLY A 531 -0.35 21.11 41.38
CA GLY A 531 0.88 20.30 41.33
C GLY A 531 1.67 20.39 40.02
N MET A 532 1.30 21.29 39.12
CA MET A 532 2.07 21.62 37.90
C MET A 532 3.16 22.65 38.20
N GLU A 533 4.35 22.51 37.62
CA GLU A 533 5.39 23.53 37.77
C GLU A 533 5.12 24.73 36.84
N GLU A 534 5.39 25.95 37.30
CA GLU A 534 5.20 27.15 36.47
C GLU A 534 6.12 27.15 35.24
N GLY A 535 7.27 26.47 35.32
CA GLY A 535 8.22 26.34 34.20
C GLY A 535 7.63 25.66 32.96
N GLU A 536 6.73 24.69 33.15
CA GLU A 536 6.10 23.94 32.06
C GLU A 536 5.33 24.82 31.08
N PHE A 537 4.76 25.95 31.54
CA PHE A 537 4.12 26.92 30.65
C PHE A 537 5.11 27.54 29.66
N SER A 538 6.33 27.79 30.12
CA SER A 538 7.36 28.43 29.30
C SER A 538 7.94 27.43 28.31
N GLU A 539 8.16 26.19 28.76
CA GLU A 539 8.62 25.08 27.92
C GLU A 539 7.62 24.75 26.80
N ALA A 540 6.34 24.54 27.14
CA ALA A 540 5.31 24.26 26.15
C ALA A 540 5.14 25.40 25.12
N ARG A 541 5.33 26.65 25.56
CA ARG A 541 5.30 27.83 24.68
C ARG A 541 6.52 27.92 23.76
N GLU A 542 7.71 27.59 24.26
CA GLU A 542 8.95 27.54 23.49
C GLU A 542 8.89 26.43 22.43
N ASP A 543 8.32 25.27 22.77
CA ASP A 543 8.13 24.18 21.81
C ASP A 543 7.14 24.52 20.70
N LEU A 544 6.06 25.21 21.03
CA LEU A 544 5.10 25.66 20.03
C LEU A 544 5.70 26.78 19.15
N ALA A 545 6.52 27.66 19.70
CA ALA A 545 7.29 28.64 18.93
C ALA A 545 8.26 27.95 17.95
N ALA A 546 8.94 26.89 18.42
CA ALA A 546 9.84 26.10 17.59
C ALA A 546 9.05 25.39 16.48
N LEU A 547 7.86 24.86 16.78
CA LEU A 547 6.97 24.26 15.77
C LEU A 547 6.55 25.29 14.70
N GLU A 548 6.17 26.51 15.08
CA GLU A 548 5.87 27.57 14.11
C GLU A 548 7.05 27.84 13.18
N LYS A 549 8.26 27.92 13.75
CA LYS A 549 9.49 28.08 12.98
C LYS A 549 9.76 26.90 12.05
N ASP A 550 9.49 25.67 12.48
CA ASP A 550 9.62 24.46 11.65
C ASP A 550 8.70 24.58 10.40
N TYR A 551 7.45 25.05 10.57
CA TYR A 551 6.54 25.29 9.45
C TYR A 551 6.99 26.44 8.52
N GLU A 552 7.56 27.51 9.08
CA GLU A 552 8.12 28.61 8.29
C GLU A 552 9.30 28.15 7.44
N GLU A 553 10.23 27.38 8.02
CA GLU A 553 11.41 26.84 7.33
C GLU A 553 11.03 25.91 6.17
N VAL A 554 9.97 25.10 6.34
CA VAL A 554 9.44 24.26 5.27
C VAL A 554 8.73 25.10 4.18
N GLY A 555 8.14 26.24 4.56
CA GLY A 555 7.46 27.15 3.62
C GLY A 555 8.40 27.97 2.75
N ILE A 556 9.62 28.24 3.22
CA ILE A 556 10.64 29.02 2.50
C ILE A 556 11.20 28.20 1.32
N GLU A 557 10.95 28.71 0.12
CA GLU A 557 11.52 28.22 -1.13
C GLU A 557 13.05 28.42 -1.15
N THR A 558 13.82 27.43 -1.58
CA THR A 558 15.21 27.61 -2.02
C THR A 558 15.22 28.43 -3.32
N ALA A 559 15.12 29.75 -3.19
CA ALA A 559 15.06 30.71 -4.29
C ALA A 559 16.40 30.86 -5.07
N GLU A 560 17.27 29.85 -5.13
CA GLU A 560 18.59 29.96 -5.77
C GLU A 560 18.75 29.13 -7.06
N GLY A 561 17.66 28.61 -7.66
CA GLY A 561 17.73 27.70 -8.81
C GLY A 561 17.03 28.12 -10.11
N GLU A 562 16.40 29.30 -10.21
CA GLU A 562 15.70 29.69 -11.45
C GLU A 562 16.61 30.44 -12.43
N GLY A 563 17.14 29.71 -13.40
CA GLY A 563 17.72 30.24 -14.64
C GLY A 563 17.67 29.21 -15.77
N GLU A 564 16.74 29.44 -16.73
CA GLU A 564 16.67 28.85 -18.10
C GLU A 564 16.12 27.40 -18.18
N GLU A 565 15.15 26.98 -19.01
CA GLU A 565 14.53 27.47 -20.25
C GLU A 565 13.04 27.05 -20.34
N GLU A 566 12.17 27.92 -20.89
CA GLU A 566 10.79 27.60 -21.27
C GLU A 566 10.71 26.85 -22.63
N GLY A 567 10.36 25.56 -22.61
CA GLY A 567 10.02 24.77 -23.80
C GLY A 567 8.50 24.71 -24.04
N LYS A 568 8.04 25.34 -25.12
CA LYS A 568 6.63 25.39 -25.59
C LYS A 568 5.97 24.01 -25.73
N VAL A 569 4.82 23.81 -25.08
CA VAL A 569 3.89 22.70 -25.38
C VAL A 569 2.92 23.15 -26.48
N LEU A 570 2.89 22.40 -27.58
CA LEU A 570 1.97 22.59 -28.70
C LEU A 570 0.54 22.18 -28.31
N HIS A 571 -0.42 23.05 -28.63
CA HIS A 571 -1.87 22.80 -28.54
C HIS A 571 -2.32 21.95 -29.74
N GLU A 572 -2.90 20.78 -29.49
CA GLU A 572 -3.70 20.08 -30.50
C GLU A 572 -5.19 20.21 -30.15
N SER A 573 -5.85 21.10 -30.88
CA SER A 573 -7.30 21.18 -31.01
C SER A 573 -7.66 20.91 -32.47
N GLN A 574 -8.73 20.13 -32.67
CA GLN A 574 -9.51 19.88 -33.91
C GLN A 574 -9.20 18.60 -34.70
N ILE A 575 -9.99 17.53 -34.49
CA ILE A 575 -10.64 16.75 -35.56
C ILE A 575 -12.04 16.29 -35.06
N PRO A 576 -13.14 16.50 -35.82
CA PRO A 576 -14.51 16.12 -35.46
C PRO A 576 -14.90 14.68 -35.92
N ASP A 577 -16.06 14.23 -35.41
CA ASP A 577 -16.86 13.04 -35.79
C ASP A 577 -16.61 11.70 -35.05
N ILE A 578 -17.19 11.57 -33.85
CA ILE A 578 -17.40 10.28 -33.12
C ILE A 578 -18.90 9.90 -33.00
N HIS A 579 -19.82 10.58 -33.68
CA HIS A 579 -21.26 10.30 -33.54
C HIS A 579 -21.78 9.06 -34.29
N LEU A 580 -20.93 8.27 -34.95
CA LEU A 580 -21.35 7.08 -35.73
C LEU A 580 -20.83 5.73 -35.18
N LEU A 581 -19.98 5.73 -34.15
CA LEU A 581 -19.48 4.50 -33.49
C LEU A 581 -20.21 4.17 -32.18
N GLN A 582 -20.87 5.16 -31.57
CA GLN A 582 -21.65 4.99 -30.34
C GLN A 582 -22.94 4.16 -30.55
N ASP A 583 -23.56 4.26 -31.73
CA ASP A 583 -24.79 3.50 -32.05
C ASP A 583 -24.51 2.05 -32.47
N ALA A 584 -23.29 1.75 -32.94
CA ALA A 584 -22.86 0.37 -33.21
C ALA A 584 -22.53 -0.40 -31.91
N PHE A 585 -22.00 0.29 -30.88
CA PHE A 585 -21.64 -0.30 -29.59
C PHE A 585 -22.84 -0.61 -28.68
N ASN A 586 -23.90 0.21 -28.75
CA ASN A 586 -25.10 0.02 -27.93
C ASN A 586 -25.99 -1.14 -28.40
N THR A 587 -25.78 -1.65 -29.61
CA THR A 587 -26.58 -2.76 -30.17
C THR A 587 -25.94 -4.14 -29.88
N PHE A 588 -24.70 -4.20 -29.37
CA PHE A 588 -23.99 -5.45 -29.11
C PHE A 588 -24.04 -5.92 -27.64
N PHE A 589 -24.32 -5.02 -26.69
CA PHE A 589 -24.29 -5.33 -25.24
C PHE A 589 -25.64 -5.73 -24.62
N SER A 590 -26.71 -5.90 -25.41
CA SER A 590 -28.02 -6.30 -24.88
C SER A 590 -28.30 -7.81 -24.87
N GLU A 591 -27.39 -8.67 -25.36
CA GLU A 591 -27.70 -10.11 -25.56
C GLU A 591 -26.84 -11.16 -24.84
N THR A 592 -25.88 -10.79 -23.98
CA THR A 592 -25.17 -11.80 -23.18
C THR A 592 -25.23 -11.49 -21.69
N GLY A 593 -26.26 -12.01 -21.03
CA GLY A 593 -26.35 -12.10 -19.59
C GLY A 593 -25.34 -13.12 -19.04
N ALA A 594 -24.31 -12.61 -18.36
CA ALA A 594 -23.54 -13.35 -17.37
C ALA A 594 -22.96 -12.33 -16.37
N GLY A 595 -23.35 -12.47 -15.10
CA GLY A 595 -22.96 -11.57 -14.02
C GLY A 595 -21.45 -11.52 -13.84
N LYS A 596 -20.93 -10.30 -13.70
CA LYS A 596 -19.52 -10.03 -13.39
C LYS A 596 -19.24 -10.44 -11.94
N HIS A 597 -18.21 -11.27 -11.80
CA HIS A 597 -17.55 -11.63 -10.56
C HIS A 597 -16.90 -10.38 -9.93
N VAL A 598 -17.01 -10.28 -8.61
CA VAL A 598 -16.29 -9.34 -7.74
C VAL A 598 -15.17 -10.17 -7.13
N ASP A 599 -13.93 -9.90 -7.53
CA ASP A 599 -12.74 -10.56 -7.00
C ASP A 599 -12.15 -9.68 -5.89
N LEU A 600 -12.06 -10.21 -4.67
CA LEU A 600 -11.19 -9.72 -3.60
C LEU A 600 -9.75 -10.03 -4.00
N GLU A 601 -8.84 -9.04 -4.05
CA GLU A 601 -7.45 -9.29 -4.44
C GLU A 601 -6.71 -10.11 -3.35
N PRO A 602 -6.18 -11.29 -3.69
CA PRO A 602 -5.28 -12.04 -2.80
C PRO A 602 -3.96 -11.27 -2.62
N THR A 603 -3.19 -11.56 -1.55
CA THR A 603 -1.79 -11.10 -1.53
C THR A 603 -1.06 -11.63 -2.77
N VAL A 604 -0.02 -10.95 -3.27
CA VAL A 604 0.67 -11.35 -4.52
C VAL A 604 1.14 -12.82 -4.49
N VAL A 605 1.53 -13.33 -3.32
CA VAL A 605 1.90 -14.75 -3.16
C VAL A 605 0.66 -15.66 -3.20
N ASP A 606 -0.47 -15.20 -2.67
CA ASP A 606 -1.75 -15.93 -2.72
C ASP A 606 -2.36 -15.94 -4.13
N GLU A 607 -2.12 -14.91 -4.95
CA GLU A 607 -2.43 -14.95 -6.38
C GLU A 607 -1.67 -16.09 -7.08
N VAL A 608 -0.41 -16.33 -6.67
CA VAL A 608 0.36 -17.48 -7.18
C VAL A 608 -0.19 -18.81 -6.63
N ARG A 609 -0.64 -18.85 -5.37
CA ARG A 609 -1.25 -20.05 -4.75
C ARG A 609 -2.60 -20.42 -5.36
N THR A 610 -3.37 -19.43 -5.82
CA THR A 610 -4.72 -19.62 -6.36
C THR A 610 -4.76 -19.58 -7.89
N GLY A 611 -3.73 -19.01 -8.51
CA GLY A 611 -3.63 -18.79 -9.95
C GLY A 611 -3.50 -20.06 -10.78
N THR A 612 -3.55 -19.87 -12.10
CA THR A 612 -3.55 -20.95 -13.10
C THR A 612 -2.36 -21.91 -12.96
N TYR A 613 -1.23 -21.43 -12.44
CA TYR A 613 0.02 -22.17 -12.30
C TYR A 613 0.29 -22.71 -10.90
N ARG A 614 -0.68 -22.68 -9.98
CA ARG A 614 -0.51 -23.10 -8.58
C ARG A 614 0.11 -24.50 -8.37
N GLN A 615 -0.12 -25.41 -9.30
CA GLN A 615 0.41 -26.79 -9.23
C GLN A 615 1.91 -26.89 -9.55
N LEU A 616 2.50 -25.86 -10.17
CA LEU A 616 3.92 -25.84 -10.52
C LEU A 616 4.80 -25.47 -9.32
N PHE A 617 4.30 -24.68 -8.39
CA PHE A 617 5.06 -24.21 -7.23
C PHE A 617 4.79 -25.09 -6.01
N HIS A 618 5.85 -25.60 -5.40
CA HIS A 618 5.70 -26.36 -4.15
C HIS A 618 5.30 -25.40 -3.02
N PRO A 619 4.35 -25.73 -2.13
CA PRO A 619 3.91 -24.82 -1.07
C PRO A 619 5.04 -24.31 -0.16
N GLU A 620 6.10 -25.11 0.03
CA GLU A 620 7.29 -24.71 0.80
C GLU A 620 8.17 -23.65 0.11
N GLN A 621 7.98 -23.41 -1.19
CA GLN A 621 8.67 -22.36 -1.95
C GLN A 621 7.91 -21.02 -1.88
N LEU A 622 6.63 -21.04 -1.48
CA LEU A 622 5.80 -19.85 -1.34
C LEU A 622 5.81 -19.44 0.14
N ILE A 623 6.62 -18.45 0.47
CA ILE A 623 6.80 -17.95 1.84
C ILE A 623 6.11 -16.60 1.93
N SER A 624 5.22 -16.45 2.92
CA SER A 624 4.52 -15.20 3.21
C SER A 624 4.95 -14.70 4.59
N GLY A 625 5.29 -13.42 4.69
CA GLY A 625 5.54 -12.75 5.97
C GLY A 625 4.25 -12.53 6.76
N LYS A 626 4.38 -12.20 8.05
CA LYS A 626 3.23 -11.86 8.90
C LYS A 626 2.81 -10.39 8.76
N GLU A 627 3.76 -9.52 8.44
CA GLU A 627 3.58 -8.07 8.31
C GLU A 627 4.21 -7.59 7.00
N ASP A 628 3.69 -6.50 6.43
CA ASP A 628 4.27 -5.83 5.27
C ASP A 628 5.30 -4.77 5.68
N ALA A 629 6.30 -4.53 4.83
CA ALA A 629 7.33 -3.52 5.04
C ALA A 629 6.84 -2.08 4.77
N ALA A 630 5.60 -1.88 4.30
CA ALA A 630 4.94 -0.57 4.16
C ALA A 630 5.78 0.47 3.40
N ASN A 631 6.42 0.06 2.31
CA ASN A 631 7.32 0.88 1.49
C ASN A 631 8.57 1.43 2.20
N ASN A 632 8.99 0.85 3.33
CA ASN A 632 10.20 1.26 4.06
C ASN A 632 11.33 0.22 3.89
N PHE A 633 12.46 0.61 3.29
CA PHE A 633 13.65 -0.25 3.15
C PHE A 633 14.15 -0.76 4.50
N ALA A 634 14.22 0.09 5.52
CA ALA A 634 14.76 -0.28 6.83
C ALA A 634 13.88 -1.33 7.53
N ARG A 635 12.54 -1.26 7.38
CA ARG A 635 11.66 -2.35 7.83
C ARG A 635 11.94 -3.66 7.10
N GLY A 636 12.16 -3.58 5.79
CA GLY A 636 12.49 -4.74 4.97
C GLY A 636 13.85 -5.35 5.29
N HIS A 637 14.83 -4.56 5.73
CA HIS A 637 16.20 -5.02 5.96
C HIS A 637 16.50 -5.34 7.44
N TYR A 638 16.18 -4.41 8.34
CA TYR A 638 16.60 -4.48 9.75
C TYR A 638 15.58 -5.16 10.68
N THR A 639 14.28 -5.05 10.38
CA THR A 639 13.21 -5.56 11.26
C THR A 639 12.46 -6.75 10.66
N ILE A 640 11.39 -6.52 9.91
CA ILE A 640 10.51 -7.60 9.40
C ILE A 640 11.26 -8.60 8.53
N GLY A 641 12.07 -8.13 7.58
CA GLY A 641 12.77 -9.06 6.69
C GLY A 641 13.79 -9.92 7.42
N LYS A 642 14.39 -9.41 8.50
CA LYS A 642 15.29 -10.20 9.35
C LYS A 642 14.58 -11.36 10.05
N GLU A 643 13.28 -11.25 10.34
CA GLU A 643 12.51 -12.35 10.91
C GLU A 643 12.29 -13.50 9.93
N ILE A 644 12.23 -13.20 8.62
CA ILE A 644 11.92 -14.19 7.58
C ILE A 644 13.16 -14.70 6.82
N VAL A 645 14.27 -13.95 6.83
CA VAL A 645 15.46 -14.21 6.02
C VAL A 645 16.01 -15.62 6.24
N ASP A 646 16.09 -16.09 7.49
CA ASP A 646 16.64 -17.40 7.82
C ASP A 646 15.77 -18.55 7.25
N LEU A 647 14.44 -18.38 7.29
CA LEU A 647 13.51 -19.34 6.70
C LEU A 647 13.69 -19.43 5.18
N VAL A 648 13.86 -18.28 4.51
CA VAL A 648 14.07 -18.20 3.06
C VAL A 648 15.42 -18.83 2.70
N LEU A 649 16.49 -18.48 3.41
CA LEU A 649 17.83 -19.04 3.18
C LEU A 649 17.86 -20.56 3.38
N ASP A 650 17.18 -21.09 4.39
CA ASP A 650 17.08 -22.54 4.58
C ASP A 650 16.38 -23.25 3.43
N ARG A 651 15.38 -22.62 2.80
CA ARG A 651 14.74 -23.15 1.59
C ARG A 651 15.65 -23.06 0.37
N ILE A 652 16.40 -21.96 0.21
CA ILE A 652 17.39 -21.81 -0.85
C ILE A 652 18.49 -22.86 -0.72
N ARG A 653 19.01 -23.10 0.49
CA ARG A 653 20.03 -24.12 0.77
C ARG A 653 19.56 -25.51 0.34
N LYS A 654 18.34 -25.90 0.71
CA LYS A 654 17.73 -27.17 0.26
C LYS A 654 17.61 -27.28 -1.26
N LEU A 655 17.27 -26.18 -1.95
CA LEU A 655 17.20 -26.17 -3.42
C LEU A 655 18.59 -26.25 -4.05
N ALA A 656 19.58 -25.56 -3.48
CA ALA A 656 20.96 -25.61 -3.90
C ALA A 656 21.55 -27.01 -3.74
N ASP A 657 21.27 -27.71 -2.63
CA ASP A 657 21.71 -29.09 -2.39
C ASP A 657 21.10 -30.09 -3.38
N ASN A 658 19.91 -29.80 -3.90
CA ASN A 658 19.24 -30.61 -4.93
C ASN A 658 19.78 -30.34 -6.35
N CYS A 659 20.63 -29.33 -6.54
CA CYS A 659 21.24 -29.05 -7.83
C CYS A 659 22.45 -29.97 -8.08
N THR A 660 22.53 -30.58 -9.27
CA THR A 660 23.71 -31.35 -9.68
C THR A 660 24.94 -30.49 -9.93
N GLY A 661 24.75 -29.18 -10.11
CA GLY A 661 25.80 -28.18 -10.29
C GLY A 661 25.22 -26.77 -10.31
N LEU A 662 25.23 -26.09 -9.17
CA LEU A 662 24.73 -24.72 -9.06
C LEU A 662 25.64 -23.76 -9.84
N GLN A 663 25.11 -23.12 -10.89
CA GLN A 663 25.85 -22.14 -11.71
C GLN A 663 25.83 -20.75 -11.07
N GLY A 664 24.66 -20.32 -10.58
CA GLY A 664 24.46 -18.99 -10.03
C GLY A 664 23.03 -18.78 -9.55
N PHE A 665 22.72 -17.57 -9.12
CA PHE A 665 21.39 -17.14 -8.66
C PHE A 665 20.83 -16.07 -9.60
N CYS A 666 19.56 -16.21 -9.96
CA CYS A 666 18.78 -15.16 -10.62
C CYS A 666 17.87 -14.55 -9.56
N VAL A 667 18.10 -13.28 -9.22
CA VAL A 667 17.31 -12.53 -8.24
C VAL A 667 16.38 -11.60 -8.99
N TYR A 668 15.11 -11.54 -8.59
CA TYR A 668 14.11 -10.66 -9.18
C TYR A 668 13.59 -9.76 -8.06
N ASN A 669 13.79 -8.46 -8.16
CA ASN A 669 13.40 -7.50 -7.14
C ASN A 669 12.97 -6.15 -7.74
N ALA A 670 12.39 -5.30 -6.90
CA ALA A 670 12.02 -3.94 -7.25
C ALA A 670 12.71 -2.96 -6.30
N CYS A 671 13.35 -1.91 -6.83
CA CYS A 671 14.10 -0.94 -6.02
C CYS A 671 13.22 -0.03 -5.16
N GLY A 672 11.95 0.16 -5.53
CA GLY A 672 11.10 1.21 -4.93
C GLY A 672 10.32 0.76 -3.71
N GLY A 673 9.99 -0.52 -3.61
CA GLY A 673 9.17 -1.06 -2.52
C GLY A 673 10.00 -1.55 -1.35
N GLY A 674 9.49 -1.40 -0.12
CA GLY A 674 10.24 -1.73 1.11
C GLY A 674 10.65 -3.19 1.23
N THR A 675 9.78 -4.13 0.83
CA THR A 675 10.10 -5.57 0.81
C THR A 675 11.03 -5.91 -0.36
N GLY A 676 10.77 -5.34 -1.54
CA GLY A 676 11.55 -5.62 -2.75
C GLY A 676 12.99 -5.15 -2.65
N SER A 677 13.21 -3.95 -2.11
CA SER A 677 14.55 -3.39 -1.89
C SER A 677 15.15 -3.90 -0.60
N GLY A 678 14.52 -3.66 0.56
CA GLY A 678 15.08 -3.99 1.88
C GLY A 678 15.38 -5.48 2.07
N LEU A 679 14.36 -6.34 1.98
CA LEU A 679 14.57 -7.80 2.12
C LEU A 679 15.39 -8.35 0.94
N GLY A 680 15.23 -7.79 -0.27
CA GLY A 680 16.03 -8.17 -1.44
C GLY A 680 17.53 -7.96 -1.22
N CYS A 681 17.92 -6.80 -0.68
CA CYS A 681 19.29 -6.44 -0.34
C CYS A 681 19.85 -7.31 0.78
N LEU A 682 19.09 -7.50 1.86
CA LEU A 682 19.46 -8.42 2.94
C LEU A 682 19.69 -9.85 2.43
N MET A 683 18.83 -10.31 1.51
CA MET A 683 18.99 -11.63 0.87
C MET A 683 20.26 -11.70 0.02
N LEU A 684 20.58 -10.65 -0.74
CA LEU A 684 21.80 -10.59 -1.57
C LEU A 684 23.06 -10.63 -0.71
N GLU A 685 23.12 -9.84 0.37
CA GLU A 685 24.20 -9.87 1.37
C GLU A 685 24.44 -11.29 1.89
N ARG A 686 23.37 -11.94 2.37
CA ARG A 686 23.44 -13.29 2.94
C ARG A 686 23.85 -14.33 1.91
N LEU A 687 23.33 -14.23 0.68
CA LEU A 687 23.75 -15.10 -0.42
C LEU A 687 25.22 -14.87 -0.78
N SER A 688 25.75 -13.66 -0.66
CA SER A 688 27.16 -13.36 -0.92
C SER A 688 28.08 -13.95 0.14
N VAL A 689 27.63 -13.96 1.40
CA VAL A 689 28.34 -14.65 2.49
C VAL A 689 28.33 -16.18 2.30
N ASP A 690 27.17 -16.77 2.03
CA ASP A 690 27.03 -18.23 1.95
C ASP A 690 27.56 -18.82 0.63
N TYR A 691 27.44 -18.07 -0.48
CA TYR A 691 27.73 -18.55 -1.83
C TYR A 691 28.63 -17.61 -2.65
N GLY A 692 29.59 -16.91 -2.03
CA GLY A 692 30.37 -15.83 -2.66
C GLY A 692 31.15 -16.17 -3.95
N LYS A 693 31.29 -17.44 -4.34
CA LYS A 693 31.90 -17.84 -5.64
C LYS A 693 30.88 -18.02 -6.78
N LYS A 694 29.58 -17.89 -6.51
CA LYS A 694 28.50 -18.13 -7.47
C LYS A 694 27.99 -16.81 -8.01
N SER A 695 27.84 -16.75 -9.33
CA SER A 695 27.39 -15.54 -10.03
C SER A 695 25.94 -15.20 -9.64
N LYS A 696 25.66 -13.91 -9.46
CA LYS A 696 24.37 -13.35 -9.08
C LYS A 696 23.95 -12.34 -10.14
N ILE A 697 22.88 -12.69 -10.88
CA ILE A 697 22.26 -11.80 -11.84
C ILE A 697 20.98 -11.26 -11.22
N SER A 698 20.86 -9.94 -11.13
CA SER A 698 19.65 -9.28 -10.67
C SER A 698 18.82 -8.77 -11.86
N PHE A 699 17.54 -9.08 -11.84
CA PHE A 699 16.53 -8.53 -12.73
C PHE A 699 15.71 -7.54 -11.92
N THR A 700 16.02 -6.26 -12.08
CA THR A 700 15.60 -5.23 -11.16
C THR A 700 14.61 -4.29 -11.83
N VAL A 701 13.42 -4.16 -11.26
CA VAL A 701 12.45 -3.14 -11.66
C VAL A 701 12.80 -1.83 -10.99
N TRP A 702 13.06 -0.82 -11.81
CA TRP A 702 13.46 0.52 -11.43
C TRP A 702 12.26 1.43 -11.19
N CYS A 703 12.45 2.37 -10.28
CA CYS A 703 11.42 3.29 -9.81
C CYS A 703 11.28 4.44 -10.78
N CYS A 704 10.05 4.91 -10.99
CA CYS A 704 9.78 6.07 -11.82
C CYS A 704 9.03 7.14 -11.00
N PRO A 705 9.52 8.38 -10.96
CA PRO A 705 8.82 9.54 -10.39
C PRO A 705 7.37 9.75 -10.81
N GLN A 706 7.02 9.45 -12.07
CA GLN A 706 5.70 9.71 -12.63
C GLN A 706 4.67 8.64 -12.26
N VAL A 707 5.14 7.40 -12.02
CA VAL A 707 4.32 6.22 -11.70
C VAL A 707 4.54 5.78 -10.23
N ALA A 708 5.29 6.56 -9.45
CA ALA A 708 5.65 6.23 -8.08
C ALA A 708 4.40 6.04 -7.21
N THR A 709 4.39 4.93 -6.48
CA THR A 709 3.30 4.52 -5.58
C THR A 709 3.50 5.03 -4.15
N ALA A 710 4.75 5.34 -3.79
CA ALA A 710 5.16 5.89 -2.51
C ALA A 710 6.14 7.06 -2.66
N VAL A 711 6.08 8.02 -1.74
CA VAL A 711 6.95 9.22 -1.75
C VAL A 711 8.42 8.87 -1.46
N VAL A 712 8.66 7.80 -0.71
CA VAL A 712 9.99 7.37 -0.25
C VAL A 712 10.75 6.46 -1.23
N GLU A 713 10.21 6.21 -2.43
CA GLU A 713 10.86 5.39 -3.46
C GLU A 713 12.29 5.83 -3.81
N PRO A 714 12.64 7.14 -3.91
CA PRO A 714 14.02 7.56 -4.17
C PRO A 714 15.01 7.06 -3.11
N TYR A 715 14.68 7.17 -1.82
CA TYR A 715 15.52 6.64 -0.74
C TYR A 715 15.72 5.14 -0.85
N ASN A 716 14.63 4.39 -1.03
CA ASN A 716 14.70 2.94 -1.20
C ASN A 716 15.56 2.56 -2.41
N THR A 717 15.51 3.35 -3.48
CA THR A 717 16.31 3.11 -4.70
C THR A 717 17.78 3.29 -4.44
N VAL A 718 18.20 4.42 -3.86
CA VAL A 718 19.61 4.71 -3.59
C VAL A 718 20.22 3.64 -2.67
N LEU A 719 19.52 3.28 -1.60
CA LEU A 719 19.94 2.22 -0.69
C LEU A 719 19.99 0.84 -1.37
N CYS A 720 19.02 0.55 -2.24
CA CYS A 720 19.03 -0.69 -3.00
C CYS A 720 20.23 -0.76 -3.96
N VAL A 721 20.54 0.36 -4.62
CA VAL A 721 21.65 0.45 -5.58
C VAL A 721 23.00 0.27 -4.90
N HIS A 722 23.19 0.86 -3.72
CA HIS A 722 24.38 0.63 -2.89
C HIS A 722 24.61 -0.87 -2.64
N SER A 723 23.58 -1.60 -2.20
CA SER A 723 23.68 -3.06 -2.01
C SER A 723 23.85 -3.85 -3.32
N LEU A 724 23.19 -3.43 -4.41
CA LEU A 724 23.35 -4.05 -5.74
C LEU A 724 24.78 -3.85 -6.28
N LEU A 725 25.40 -2.70 -6.01
CA LEU A 725 26.78 -2.40 -6.39
C LEU A 725 27.75 -3.41 -5.77
N GLU A 726 27.55 -3.77 -4.50
CA GLU A 726 28.45 -4.66 -3.77
C GLU A 726 28.17 -6.16 -3.97
N HIS A 727 26.91 -6.54 -4.17
CA HIS A 727 26.49 -7.95 -4.04
C HIS A 727 25.93 -8.57 -5.30
N THR A 728 25.93 -7.86 -6.43
CA THR A 728 25.54 -8.44 -7.73
C THR A 728 26.66 -8.36 -8.73
N ASP A 729 26.73 -9.36 -9.62
CA ASP A 729 27.72 -9.39 -10.70
C ASP A 729 27.21 -8.70 -11.97
N VAL A 730 25.89 -8.77 -12.21
CA VAL A 730 25.21 -8.13 -13.35
C VAL A 730 23.82 -7.70 -12.88
N THR A 731 23.50 -6.42 -13.03
CA THR A 731 22.15 -5.89 -12.76
C THR A 731 21.49 -5.46 -14.06
N ILE A 732 20.37 -6.09 -14.37
CA ILE A 732 19.57 -5.82 -15.57
C ILE A 732 18.40 -4.93 -15.15
N MET A 733 18.33 -3.73 -15.73
CA MET A 733 17.35 -2.71 -15.34
C MET A 733 16.13 -2.70 -16.25
N TYR A 734 14.96 -2.54 -15.63
CA TYR A 734 13.66 -2.33 -16.29
C TYR A 734 12.95 -1.12 -15.67
N ASP A 735 12.66 -0.09 -16.45
CA ASP A 735 12.00 1.12 -15.97
C ASP A 735 10.49 1.08 -16.24
N ASN A 736 9.69 1.23 -15.18
CA ASN A 736 8.24 1.26 -15.30
C ASN A 736 7.73 2.37 -16.24
N GLU A 737 8.42 3.52 -16.35
CA GLU A 737 8.03 4.60 -17.26
C GLU A 737 8.19 4.17 -18.72
N ALA A 738 9.36 3.62 -19.05
CA ALA A 738 9.69 3.19 -20.40
C ALA A 738 8.76 2.04 -20.84
N LEU A 739 8.51 1.09 -19.95
CA LEU A 739 7.59 -0.02 -20.22
C LEU A 739 6.14 0.46 -20.43
N TYR A 740 5.69 1.45 -19.65
CA TYR A 740 4.38 2.06 -19.82
C TYR A 740 4.27 2.76 -21.18
N ASP A 741 5.27 3.56 -21.56
CA ASP A 741 5.32 4.24 -22.85
C ASP A 741 5.33 3.26 -24.03
N ILE A 742 6.10 2.17 -23.93
CA ILE A 742 6.17 1.12 -24.96
C ILE A 742 4.83 0.41 -25.10
N CYS A 743 4.18 0.04 -24.00
CA CYS A 743 2.87 -0.60 -24.06
C CYS A 743 1.83 0.32 -24.69
N ARG A 744 1.88 1.62 -24.36
CA ARG A 744 0.94 2.60 -24.92
C ARG A 744 1.16 2.85 -26.40
N ARG A 745 2.41 2.96 -26.84
CA ARG A 745 2.78 3.30 -28.21
C ARG A 745 2.70 2.10 -29.16
N ASN A 746 3.23 0.95 -28.74
CA ASN A 746 3.46 -0.19 -29.63
C ASN A 746 2.37 -1.26 -29.51
N LEU A 747 1.74 -1.39 -28.34
CA LEU A 747 0.64 -2.35 -28.12
C LEU A 747 -0.75 -1.70 -28.28
N ASP A 748 -0.81 -0.38 -28.57
CA ASP A 748 -2.04 0.42 -28.68
C ASP A 748 -2.92 0.38 -27.43
N ILE A 749 -2.32 0.14 -26.25
CA ILE A 749 -3.05 0.09 -24.98
C ILE A 749 -3.08 1.50 -24.38
N GLU A 750 -4.25 2.15 -24.39
CA GLU A 750 -4.37 3.53 -23.91
C GLU A 750 -3.90 3.70 -22.44
N ARG A 751 -4.12 2.68 -21.59
CA ARG A 751 -3.70 2.63 -20.19
C ARG A 751 -3.16 1.24 -19.79
N PRO A 752 -1.86 1.01 -19.95
CA PRO A 752 -1.22 -0.23 -19.53
C PRO A 752 -1.38 -0.49 -18.03
N THR A 753 -1.67 -1.74 -17.63
CA THR A 753 -1.69 -2.19 -16.23
C THR A 753 -0.39 -2.91 -15.86
N TYR A 754 -0.11 -3.12 -14.57
CA TYR A 754 1.04 -3.93 -14.13
C TYR A 754 1.04 -5.34 -14.73
N THR A 755 -0.13 -5.93 -14.99
CA THR A 755 -0.23 -7.20 -15.71
C THR A 755 0.34 -7.09 -17.13
N ASN A 756 0.06 -6.01 -17.86
CA ASN A 756 0.61 -5.79 -19.20
C ASN A 756 2.13 -5.58 -19.13
N LEU A 757 2.60 -4.75 -18.20
CA LEU A 757 4.03 -4.48 -18.00
C LEU A 757 4.79 -5.78 -17.65
N ASN A 758 4.29 -6.55 -16.69
CA ASN A 758 4.88 -7.82 -16.26
C ASN A 758 4.91 -8.87 -17.38
N ARG A 759 3.90 -8.89 -18.25
CA ARG A 759 3.89 -9.76 -19.44
C ARG A 759 5.00 -9.37 -20.44
N LEU A 760 5.24 -8.08 -20.63
CA LEU A 760 6.34 -7.59 -21.47
C LEU A 760 7.70 -7.95 -20.86
N ILE A 761 7.90 -7.69 -19.56
CA ILE A 761 9.11 -8.08 -18.82
C ILE A 761 9.33 -9.61 -18.91
N ALA A 762 8.28 -10.42 -18.73
CA ALA A 762 8.38 -11.87 -18.84
C ALA A 762 8.83 -12.32 -20.24
N GLN A 763 8.40 -11.64 -21.30
CA GLN A 763 8.83 -11.92 -22.68
C GLN A 763 10.31 -11.61 -22.89
N ILE A 764 10.80 -10.53 -22.28
CA ILE A 764 12.20 -10.12 -22.31
C ILE A 764 13.05 -11.14 -21.54
N ILE A 765 12.72 -11.42 -20.28
CA ILE A 765 13.43 -12.41 -19.45
C ILE A 765 13.45 -13.78 -20.14
N SER A 766 12.34 -14.19 -20.75
CA SER A 766 12.27 -15.44 -21.53
C SER A 766 13.25 -15.45 -22.71
N SER A 767 13.47 -14.30 -23.34
CA SER A 767 14.40 -14.17 -24.47
C SER A 767 15.86 -14.14 -24.01
N LEU A 768 16.15 -13.46 -22.90
CA LEU A 768 17.49 -13.41 -22.31
C LEU A 768 17.94 -14.78 -21.78
N THR A 769 17.04 -15.51 -21.14
CA THR A 769 17.31 -16.85 -20.59
C THR A 769 17.16 -17.97 -21.61
N ALA A 770 16.88 -17.66 -22.89
CA ALA A 770 16.61 -18.68 -23.90
C ALA A 770 17.82 -19.60 -24.15
N SER A 771 19.03 -19.04 -24.21
CA SER A 771 20.27 -19.82 -24.38
C SER A 771 20.65 -20.69 -23.18
N LEU A 772 20.06 -20.43 -22.01
CA LEU A 772 20.21 -21.28 -20.82
C LEU A 772 19.24 -22.46 -20.83
N ARG A 773 18.13 -22.36 -21.57
CA ARG A 773 17.03 -23.33 -21.56
C ARG A 773 16.98 -24.21 -22.81
N PHE A 774 17.46 -23.71 -23.94
CA PHE A 774 17.37 -24.41 -25.22
C PHE A 774 18.71 -24.38 -25.95
N ASP A 775 19.02 -25.48 -26.62
CA ASP A 775 20.22 -25.57 -27.46
C ASP A 775 20.09 -24.68 -28.69
N GLY A 776 20.99 -23.69 -28.80
CA GLY A 776 21.12 -22.79 -29.94
C GLY A 776 22.38 -23.05 -30.75
N ALA A 777 22.50 -22.37 -31.90
CA ALA A 777 23.73 -22.38 -32.69
C ALA A 777 24.87 -21.60 -31.99
N LEU A 778 24.49 -20.60 -31.19
CA LEU A 778 25.37 -19.83 -30.33
C LEU A 778 24.66 -19.64 -28.99
N ASN A 779 25.16 -20.28 -27.94
CA ASN A 779 24.65 -20.13 -26.58
C ASN A 779 25.52 -19.16 -25.80
N VAL A 780 24.87 -18.39 -24.92
CA VAL A 780 25.50 -17.50 -23.94
C VAL A 780 25.13 -18.02 -22.56
N ASP A 781 26.12 -18.23 -21.70
CA ASP A 781 25.91 -18.68 -20.32
C ASP A 781 25.87 -17.49 -19.33
N ILE A 782 25.50 -17.77 -18.08
CA ILE A 782 25.39 -16.77 -17.00
C ILE A 782 26.74 -16.07 -16.76
N THR A 783 27.82 -16.85 -16.75
CA THR A 783 29.20 -16.36 -16.58
C THR A 783 29.70 -15.54 -17.77
N GLU A 784 29.18 -15.79 -18.97
CA GLU A 784 29.47 -15.05 -20.19
C GLU A 784 28.82 -13.67 -20.18
N PHE A 785 27.68 -13.48 -19.49
CA PHE A 785 27.15 -12.13 -19.27
C PHE A 785 28.13 -11.29 -18.45
N GLN A 786 28.62 -11.83 -17.33
CA GLN A 786 29.61 -11.14 -16.49
C GLN A 786 30.91 -10.87 -17.25
N THR A 787 31.53 -11.90 -17.83
CA THR A 787 32.86 -11.78 -18.44
C THR A 787 32.91 -10.98 -19.73
N ASN A 788 31.80 -10.88 -20.48
CA ASN A 788 31.78 -10.16 -21.76
C ASN A 788 31.11 -8.78 -21.71
N LEU A 789 30.23 -8.51 -20.73
CA LEU A 789 29.50 -7.25 -20.65
C LEU A 789 29.98 -6.31 -19.54
N VAL A 790 30.71 -6.83 -18.54
CA VAL A 790 31.18 -6.05 -17.38
C VAL A 790 32.69 -5.82 -17.51
N PRO A 791 33.13 -4.68 -18.07
CA PRO A 791 34.56 -4.37 -18.18
C PRO A 791 35.19 -4.03 -16.83
N TYR A 792 34.42 -3.38 -15.94
CA TYR A 792 34.84 -3.00 -14.60
C TYR A 792 33.84 -3.52 -13.57
N PRO A 793 34.28 -4.07 -12.42
CA PRO A 793 33.37 -4.67 -11.43
C PRO A 793 32.25 -3.76 -10.93
N ARG A 794 32.44 -2.43 -10.90
CA ARG A 794 31.40 -1.46 -10.49
C ARG A 794 30.44 -1.08 -11.63
N ILE A 795 30.83 -1.30 -12.89
CA ILE A 795 30.11 -0.87 -14.09
C ILE A 795 29.35 -2.07 -14.66
N HIS A 796 28.38 -2.58 -13.90
CA HIS A 796 27.63 -3.80 -14.21
C HIS A 796 26.11 -3.60 -14.35
N PHE A 797 25.67 -2.36 -14.53
CA PHE A 797 24.26 -2.02 -14.75
C PHE A 797 23.95 -2.00 -16.25
N MET A 798 22.98 -2.81 -16.65
CA MET A 798 22.71 -3.11 -18.05
C MET A 798 21.39 -2.52 -18.52
N LEU A 799 21.41 -1.88 -19.69
CA LEU A 799 20.22 -1.51 -20.44
C LEU A 799 19.67 -2.71 -21.21
N THR A 800 18.35 -2.76 -21.35
CA THR A 800 17.67 -3.79 -22.15
C THR A 800 16.78 -3.20 -23.23
N SER A 801 16.68 -3.91 -24.35
CA SER A 801 15.72 -3.60 -25.41
C SER A 801 15.22 -4.87 -26.10
N TYR A 802 14.02 -4.79 -26.68
CA TYR A 802 13.39 -5.92 -27.35
C TYR A 802 12.71 -5.48 -28.63
N ALA A 803 12.94 -6.21 -29.71
CA ALA A 803 12.25 -6.00 -30.97
C ALA A 803 11.92 -7.32 -31.68
N PRO A 804 10.77 -7.40 -32.36
CA PRO A 804 9.75 -6.35 -32.45
C PRO A 804 8.71 -6.47 -31.33
N VAL A 805 8.19 -5.32 -30.87
CA VAL A 805 7.03 -5.24 -29.97
C VAL A 805 5.82 -4.84 -30.82
N ILE A 806 4.95 -5.80 -31.12
CA ILE A 806 3.81 -5.60 -32.03
C ILE A 806 2.53 -6.08 -31.32
N SER A 807 1.44 -5.31 -31.46
CA SER A 807 0.12 -5.69 -30.97
C SER A 807 -0.45 -6.90 -31.74
N ALA A 808 -1.22 -7.75 -31.06
CA ALA A 808 -1.85 -8.92 -31.69
C ALA A 808 -2.73 -8.55 -32.91
N GLU A 809 -3.30 -7.34 -32.94
CA GLU A 809 -4.15 -6.84 -34.03
C GLU A 809 -3.35 -6.44 -35.29
N LYS A 810 -2.14 -5.89 -35.12
CA LYS A 810 -1.26 -5.44 -36.22
C LYS A 810 -0.41 -6.58 -36.83
N ALA A 811 -0.46 -7.77 -36.24
CA ALA A 811 0.41 -8.92 -36.56
C ALA A 811 0.36 -9.41 -38.03
N TYR A 812 -0.70 -9.14 -38.78
CA TYR A 812 -0.88 -9.66 -40.15
C TYR A 812 -0.14 -8.87 -41.24
N HIS A 813 0.39 -7.67 -40.93
CA HIS A 813 0.89 -6.76 -41.98
C HIS A 813 2.41 -6.55 -42.01
N GLU A 814 3.18 -6.92 -40.97
CA GLU A 814 4.61 -6.62 -40.90
C GLU A 814 5.47 -7.87 -40.67
N GLN A 815 6.18 -8.31 -41.71
CA GLN A 815 7.29 -9.26 -41.56
C GLN A 815 8.61 -8.48 -41.59
N LEU A 816 9.15 -8.19 -40.41
CA LEU A 816 10.43 -7.50 -40.27
C LEU A 816 11.60 -8.46 -40.59
N SER A 817 12.57 -7.96 -41.34
CA SER A 817 13.83 -8.65 -41.65
C SER A 817 14.77 -8.69 -40.44
N VAL A 818 15.79 -9.56 -40.49
CA VAL A 818 16.82 -9.62 -39.43
C VAL A 818 17.53 -8.27 -39.30
N ALA A 819 17.80 -7.57 -40.41
CA ALA A 819 18.44 -6.26 -40.36
C ALA A 819 17.55 -5.20 -39.68
N GLU A 820 16.24 -5.20 -39.93
CA GLU A 820 15.31 -4.25 -39.32
C GLU A 820 15.16 -4.46 -37.81
N ILE A 821 14.95 -5.70 -37.36
CA ILE A 821 14.86 -5.99 -35.90
C ILE A 821 16.16 -5.65 -35.17
N THR A 822 17.32 -5.88 -35.81
CA THR A 822 18.64 -5.55 -35.28
C THR A 822 18.82 -4.03 -35.19
N MET A 823 18.23 -3.26 -36.10
CA MET A 823 18.25 -1.79 -36.00
C MET A 823 17.29 -1.27 -34.92
N SER A 824 16.09 -1.83 -34.82
CA SER A 824 15.06 -1.36 -33.88
C SER A 824 15.48 -1.50 -32.41
N VAL A 825 16.30 -2.50 -32.06
CA VAL A 825 16.80 -2.65 -30.67
C VAL A 825 17.75 -1.52 -30.22
N PHE A 826 18.32 -0.74 -31.14
CA PHE A 826 19.14 0.45 -30.82
C PHE A 826 18.34 1.75 -30.83
N GLU A 827 17.05 1.71 -31.16
CA GLU A 827 16.21 2.90 -31.13
C GLU A 827 15.81 3.25 -29.69
N PRO A 828 15.81 4.54 -29.30
CA PRO A 828 15.37 4.96 -27.97
C PRO A 828 13.94 4.49 -27.66
N ALA A 829 13.10 4.36 -28.69
CA ALA A 829 11.72 3.89 -28.56
C ALA A 829 11.58 2.43 -28.12
N SER A 830 12.63 1.61 -28.26
CA SER A 830 12.64 0.19 -27.91
C SER A 830 13.39 -0.10 -26.60
N MET A 831 13.97 0.93 -25.98
CA MET A 831 14.69 0.80 -24.71
C MET A 831 13.72 0.62 -23.55
N MET A 832 13.97 -0.38 -22.71
CA MET A 832 13.14 -0.70 -21.55
C MET A 832 13.52 0.14 -20.33
N VAL A 833 14.48 1.05 -20.49
CA VAL A 833 14.92 2.02 -19.49
C VAL A 833 14.80 3.40 -20.09
N LYS A 834 14.28 4.38 -19.33
CA LYS A 834 14.07 5.74 -19.82
C LYS A 834 15.39 6.50 -19.86
N CYS A 835 16.11 6.38 -20.96
CA CYS A 835 17.33 7.14 -21.27
C CYS A 835 17.48 7.24 -22.79
N ASP A 836 18.13 8.29 -23.30
CA ASP A 836 18.50 8.32 -24.73
C ASP A 836 19.85 7.61 -24.92
N PRO A 837 19.89 6.41 -25.54
CA PRO A 837 21.15 5.70 -25.79
C PRO A 837 22.14 6.47 -26.67
N ARG A 838 21.71 7.54 -27.36
CA ARG A 838 22.57 8.38 -28.20
C ARG A 838 23.40 9.38 -27.41
N HIS A 839 23.00 9.68 -26.17
CA HIS A 839 23.76 10.55 -25.27
C HIS A 839 24.95 9.84 -24.62
N GLY A 840 25.05 8.51 -24.76
CA GLY A 840 26.14 7.70 -24.23
C GLY A 840 26.86 6.88 -25.30
N LYS A 841 27.89 6.15 -24.84
CA LYS A 841 28.66 5.19 -25.65
C LYS A 841 28.44 3.78 -25.13
N TYR A 842 28.35 2.83 -26.04
CA TYR A 842 28.25 1.42 -25.73
C TYR A 842 29.64 0.84 -25.43
N MET A 843 29.77 0.17 -24.28
CA MET A 843 30.98 -0.58 -23.93
C MET A 843 30.91 -2.01 -24.49
N ALA A 844 29.76 -2.65 -24.29
CA ALA A 844 29.52 -4.02 -24.73
C ALA A 844 28.03 -4.25 -24.96
N CYS A 845 27.70 -5.08 -25.94
CA CYS A 845 26.34 -5.42 -26.34
C CYS A 845 26.24 -6.93 -26.58
N CYS A 846 25.22 -7.56 -25.99
CA CYS A 846 24.83 -8.93 -26.27
C CYS A 846 23.46 -8.95 -26.96
N MET A 847 23.40 -9.52 -28.17
CA MET A 847 22.17 -9.64 -28.96
C MET A 847 21.70 -11.09 -28.98
N MET A 848 20.50 -11.35 -28.46
CA MET A 848 19.89 -12.67 -28.37
C MET A 848 18.79 -12.79 -29.42
N TYR A 849 19.11 -13.49 -30.52
CA TYR A 849 18.18 -13.76 -31.61
C TYR A 849 17.38 -15.04 -31.36
N ARG A 850 16.08 -14.98 -31.64
CA ARG A 850 15.16 -16.12 -31.52
C ARG A 850 14.34 -16.33 -32.78
N GLY A 851 14.12 -17.59 -33.16
CA GLY A 851 13.23 -18.01 -34.25
C GLY A 851 13.94 -18.22 -35.59
N ASP A 852 13.25 -17.86 -36.67
CA ASP A 852 13.73 -18.03 -38.04
C ASP A 852 14.84 -17.02 -38.39
N VAL A 853 16.05 -17.29 -37.90
CA VAL A 853 17.23 -16.42 -38.02
C VAL A 853 18.44 -17.27 -38.44
N VAL A 854 19.14 -16.82 -39.48
CA VAL A 854 20.34 -17.49 -40.00
C VAL A 854 21.60 -16.73 -39.55
N PRO A 855 22.68 -17.42 -39.08
CA PRO A 855 23.89 -16.75 -38.62
C PRO A 855 24.53 -15.78 -39.64
N LYS A 856 24.41 -16.08 -40.94
CA LYS A 856 24.92 -15.20 -42.01
C LYS A 856 24.23 -13.82 -41.99
N ASP A 857 22.91 -13.80 -41.80
CA ASP A 857 22.13 -12.57 -41.82
C ASP A 857 22.36 -11.74 -40.56
N VAL A 858 22.55 -12.40 -39.41
CA VAL A 858 22.97 -11.76 -38.15
C VAL A 858 24.33 -11.08 -38.30
N ASN A 859 25.31 -11.79 -38.86
CA ASN A 859 26.65 -11.22 -39.06
C ASN A 859 26.62 -10.03 -40.02
N ALA A 860 25.78 -10.07 -41.08
CA ALA A 860 25.60 -8.95 -42.00
C ALA A 860 24.91 -7.75 -41.33
N ALA A 861 23.89 -7.99 -40.50
CA ALA A 861 23.18 -6.96 -39.76
C ALA A 861 24.11 -6.27 -38.74
N VAL A 862 24.87 -7.05 -37.96
CA VAL A 862 25.85 -6.53 -36.99
C VAL A 862 26.97 -5.76 -37.69
N ALA A 863 27.48 -6.24 -38.83
CA ALA A 863 28.47 -5.52 -39.61
C ALA A 863 27.95 -4.14 -40.09
N THR A 864 26.67 -4.06 -40.44
CA THR A 864 26.02 -2.79 -40.82
C THR A 864 25.94 -1.84 -39.62
N ILE A 865 25.58 -2.35 -38.44
CA ILE A 865 25.52 -1.55 -37.21
C ILE A 865 26.88 -0.94 -36.86
N LYS A 866 27.96 -1.71 -36.98
CA LYS A 866 29.33 -1.24 -36.71
C LYS A 866 29.75 -0.04 -37.55
N THR A 867 29.12 0.17 -38.70
CA THR A 867 29.42 1.30 -39.60
C THR A 867 28.53 2.52 -39.38
N LYS A 868 27.50 2.43 -38.53
CA LYS A 868 26.56 3.54 -38.29
C LYS A 868 27.11 4.50 -37.24
N ARG A 869 27.30 5.76 -37.65
CA ARG A 869 27.77 6.86 -36.78
C ARG A 869 26.83 7.20 -35.61
N THR A 870 25.56 6.82 -35.70
CA THR A 870 24.57 7.04 -34.63
C THR A 870 24.74 6.11 -33.44
N ILE A 871 25.51 5.03 -33.58
CA ILE A 871 25.77 4.05 -32.53
C ILE A 871 27.26 4.13 -32.24
N GLN A 872 27.61 4.74 -31.11
CA GLN A 872 28.99 4.96 -30.72
C GLN A 872 29.43 3.89 -29.72
N PHE A 873 30.57 3.27 -29.98
CA PHE A 873 31.25 2.38 -29.03
C PHE A 873 32.45 3.09 -28.43
N VAL A 874 32.91 2.64 -27.28
CA VAL A 874 34.18 3.09 -26.70
C VAL A 874 35.37 2.63 -27.56
N ASP A 875 36.39 3.49 -27.70
CA ASP A 875 37.49 3.29 -28.66
C ASP A 875 38.36 2.07 -28.33
N TRP A 876 38.48 1.72 -27.05
CA TRP A 876 39.23 0.56 -26.58
C TRP A 876 38.45 -0.77 -26.74
N CYS A 877 37.14 -0.73 -27.04
CA CYS A 877 36.31 -1.91 -27.34
C CYS A 877 35.45 -1.70 -28.61
N PRO A 878 36.07 -1.51 -29.79
CA PRO A 878 35.33 -1.23 -31.03
C PRO A 878 34.56 -2.46 -31.54
N THR A 879 34.74 -3.63 -30.93
CA THR A 879 34.11 -4.91 -31.30
C THR A 879 33.30 -5.55 -30.17
N GLY A 880 32.71 -4.76 -29.27
CA GLY A 880 31.90 -5.24 -28.14
C GLY A 880 30.55 -5.88 -28.50
N PHE A 881 30.50 -6.81 -29.47
CA PHE A 881 29.29 -7.55 -29.83
C PHE A 881 29.42 -9.03 -29.51
N LYS A 882 28.52 -9.53 -28.67
CA LYS A 882 28.24 -10.96 -28.51
C LYS A 882 26.86 -11.25 -29.11
N CYS A 883 26.70 -12.39 -29.77
CA CYS A 883 25.41 -12.80 -30.33
C CYS A 883 25.05 -14.21 -29.88
N GLY A 884 23.85 -14.39 -29.36
CA GLY A 884 23.22 -15.70 -29.15
C GLY A 884 22.18 -15.95 -30.25
N ILE A 885 22.10 -17.18 -30.76
CA ILE A 885 21.13 -17.55 -31.80
C ILE A 885 20.41 -18.82 -31.38
N ASN A 886 19.09 -18.70 -31.21
CA ASN A 886 18.22 -19.79 -30.86
C ASN A 886 17.12 -19.99 -31.91
N TYR A 887 16.99 -21.21 -32.45
CA TYR A 887 16.01 -21.48 -33.51
C TYR A 887 14.57 -21.61 -32.99
N GLN A 888 14.36 -21.68 -31.67
CA GLN A 888 13.02 -21.69 -31.11
C GLN A 888 12.40 -20.29 -31.15
N PRO A 889 11.29 -20.09 -31.90
CA PRO A 889 10.63 -18.79 -31.97
C PRO A 889 10.08 -18.38 -30.60
N PRO A 890 9.93 -17.07 -30.35
CA PRO A 890 9.27 -16.59 -29.15
C PRO A 890 7.81 -17.07 -29.10
N THR A 891 7.41 -17.57 -27.93
CA THR A 891 6.01 -17.92 -27.65
C THR A 891 5.36 -16.76 -26.91
N VAL A 892 4.05 -16.58 -27.06
CA VAL A 892 3.27 -15.58 -26.32
C VAL A 892 2.38 -16.27 -25.29
N VAL A 893 2.11 -15.57 -24.19
CA VAL A 893 1.15 -16.04 -23.17
C VAL A 893 -0.24 -16.10 -23.81
N PRO A 894 -0.99 -17.21 -23.69
CA PRO A 894 -2.36 -17.29 -24.20
C PRO A 894 -3.24 -16.16 -23.64
N GLY A 895 -3.93 -15.42 -24.51
CA GLY A 895 -4.70 -14.23 -24.12
C GLY A 895 -3.86 -13.00 -23.78
N GLY A 896 -2.57 -12.99 -24.16
CA GLY A 896 -1.68 -11.83 -24.03
C GLY A 896 -1.76 -10.87 -25.22
N ASP A 897 -1.30 -9.64 -25.00
CA ASP A 897 -1.44 -8.50 -25.91
C ASP A 897 -0.39 -8.50 -27.05
N LEU A 898 0.68 -9.27 -26.87
CA LEU A 898 1.79 -9.42 -27.81
C LEU A 898 1.44 -10.35 -28.98
N ALA A 899 1.80 -9.93 -30.18
CA ALA A 899 1.69 -10.76 -31.38
C ALA A 899 2.65 -11.95 -31.36
N LYS A 900 2.22 -13.07 -31.96
CA LYS A 900 3.12 -14.19 -32.24
C LYS A 900 4.06 -13.83 -33.38
N VAL A 901 5.35 -13.74 -33.08
CA VAL A 901 6.39 -13.38 -34.05
C VAL A 901 7.23 -14.59 -34.44
N MET A 902 7.63 -14.65 -35.71
CA MET A 902 8.49 -15.73 -36.24
C MET A 902 9.97 -15.51 -35.90
N ARG A 903 10.36 -14.27 -35.62
CA ARG A 903 11.72 -13.88 -35.23
C ARG A 903 11.70 -12.69 -34.27
N ALA A 904 12.64 -12.65 -33.34
CA ALA A 904 12.85 -11.52 -32.43
C ALA A 904 14.33 -11.39 -32.05
N CYS A 905 14.71 -10.19 -31.61
CA CYS A 905 16.01 -9.88 -31.06
C CYS A 905 15.82 -9.18 -29.71
N CYS A 906 16.52 -9.65 -28.68
CA CYS A 906 16.61 -8.99 -27.39
C CYS A 906 18.05 -8.54 -27.18
N MET A 907 18.27 -7.29 -26.78
CA MET A 907 19.60 -6.77 -26.49
C MET A 907 19.76 -6.56 -24.98
N ILE A 908 20.94 -6.94 -24.47
CA ILE A 908 21.48 -6.46 -23.21
C ILE A 908 22.72 -5.64 -23.56
N SER A 909 22.84 -4.43 -23.04
CA SER A 909 23.99 -3.58 -23.33
C SER A 909 24.46 -2.81 -22.11
N ASN A 910 25.78 -2.74 -21.95
CA ASN A 910 26.42 -1.83 -21.01
C ASN A 910 26.73 -0.51 -21.73
N SER A 911 26.14 0.59 -21.27
CA SER A 911 26.21 1.90 -21.91
C SER A 911 26.33 3.00 -20.87
N THR A 912 27.12 4.03 -21.17
CA THR A 912 27.26 5.21 -20.30
C THR A 912 25.99 6.06 -20.23
N ALA A 913 25.02 5.84 -21.13
CA ALA A 913 23.71 6.51 -21.08
C ALA A 913 22.91 6.22 -19.80
N ILE A 914 23.26 5.15 -19.07
CA ILE A 914 22.60 4.79 -17.81
C ILE A 914 22.85 5.82 -16.70
N ALA A 915 23.90 6.63 -16.79
CA ALA A 915 24.18 7.72 -15.84
C ALA A 915 23.00 8.71 -15.71
N GLU A 916 22.30 8.99 -16.81
CA GLU A 916 21.09 9.84 -16.82
C GLU A 916 19.99 9.28 -15.88
N VAL A 917 19.92 7.96 -15.73
CA VAL A 917 18.94 7.30 -14.85
C VAL A 917 19.31 7.51 -13.38
N PHE A 918 20.60 7.41 -13.04
CA PHE A 918 21.10 7.63 -11.68
C PHE A 918 20.96 9.10 -11.29
N SER A 919 21.37 10.03 -12.16
CA SER A 919 21.29 11.48 -11.94
C SER A 919 19.86 11.96 -11.59
N ARG A 920 18.84 11.41 -12.25
CA ARG A 920 17.43 11.74 -11.97
C ARG A 920 16.97 11.30 -10.58
N ILE A 921 17.47 10.17 -10.09
CA ILE A 921 17.17 9.67 -8.75
C ILE A 921 17.98 10.44 -7.71
N ASP A 922 19.25 10.71 -7.98
CA ASP A 922 20.14 11.48 -7.10
C ASP A 922 19.61 12.88 -6.85
N HIS A 923 19.19 13.60 -7.90
CA HIS A 923 18.60 14.93 -7.74
C HIS A 923 17.39 14.92 -6.79
N LYS A 924 16.54 13.89 -6.87
CA LYS A 924 15.38 13.75 -5.97
C LYS A 924 15.78 13.36 -4.56
N PHE A 925 16.73 12.45 -4.43
CA PHE A 925 17.29 12.07 -3.14
C PHE A 925 17.88 13.29 -2.44
N ASP A 926 18.69 14.11 -3.14
CA ASP A 926 19.33 15.29 -2.58
C ASP A 926 18.32 16.35 -2.13
N LEU A 927 17.26 16.57 -2.92
CA LEU A 927 16.16 17.45 -2.53
C LEU A 927 15.47 16.99 -1.25
N MET A 928 15.19 15.68 -1.11
CA MET A 928 14.55 15.14 0.10
C MET A 928 15.50 15.11 1.31
N TYR A 929 16.76 14.71 1.08
CA TYR A 929 17.76 14.50 2.13
C TYR A 929 18.30 15.83 2.68
N SER A 930 18.51 16.84 1.83
CA SER A 930 18.89 18.20 2.27
C SER A 930 17.88 18.80 3.23
N LYS A 931 16.61 18.42 3.07
CA LYS A 931 15.51 18.82 3.94
C LYS A 931 15.28 17.83 5.09
N ARG A 932 16.02 16.71 5.18
CA ARG A 932 15.83 15.60 6.14
C ARG A 932 14.41 15.02 6.16
N ALA A 933 13.67 15.11 5.05
CA ALA A 933 12.31 14.59 4.96
C ALA A 933 12.33 13.06 5.04
N PHE A 934 11.42 12.47 5.83
CA PHE A 934 11.22 11.02 6.05
C PHE A 934 12.40 10.21 6.62
N VAL A 935 13.56 10.82 6.91
CA VAL A 935 14.76 10.12 7.44
C VAL A 935 14.46 9.37 8.73
N HIS A 936 13.65 9.96 9.61
CA HIS A 936 13.25 9.37 10.89
C HIS A 936 12.53 8.02 10.76
N HIS A 937 11.79 7.78 9.66
CA HIS A 937 11.14 6.49 9.42
C HIS A 937 12.13 5.36 9.22
N TYR A 938 13.34 5.65 8.73
CA TYR A 938 14.38 4.65 8.52
C TYR A 938 15.21 4.45 9.78
N VAL A 939 15.62 5.55 10.42
CA VAL A 939 16.41 5.52 11.65
C VAL A 939 15.65 4.87 12.81
N GLY A 940 14.33 5.11 12.89
CA GLY A 940 13.46 4.49 13.90
C GLY A 940 13.39 2.96 13.81
N GLU A 941 13.73 2.37 12.67
CA GLU A 941 13.76 0.92 12.44
C GLU A 941 15.16 0.31 12.67
N GLY A 942 16.13 1.12 13.11
CA GLY A 942 17.47 0.67 13.49
C GLY A 942 18.55 0.86 12.41
N MET A 943 18.26 1.59 11.34
CA MET A 943 19.24 2.00 10.32
C MET A 943 20.07 3.19 10.81
N GLU A 944 21.37 3.23 10.54
CA GLU A 944 22.21 4.38 10.87
C GLU A 944 22.05 5.51 9.85
N GLU A 945 21.99 6.77 10.29
CA GLU A 945 21.81 7.91 9.37
C GLU A 945 23.00 8.07 8.40
N GLY A 946 24.18 7.59 8.78
CA GLY A 946 25.39 7.60 7.94
C GLY A 946 25.26 6.74 6.68
N GLU A 947 24.45 5.68 6.71
CA GLU A 947 24.24 4.79 5.56
C GLU A 947 23.59 5.52 4.37
N PHE A 948 22.79 6.56 4.62
CA PHE A 948 22.26 7.41 3.54
C PHE A 948 23.35 8.16 2.81
N SER A 949 24.32 8.71 3.55
CA SER A 949 25.43 9.46 2.98
C SER A 949 26.38 8.53 2.23
N GLU A 950 26.68 7.35 2.79
CA GLU A 950 27.51 6.32 2.14
C GLU A 950 26.88 5.84 0.83
N ALA A 951 25.59 5.46 0.85
CA ALA A 951 24.89 5.02 -0.34
C ALA A 951 24.82 6.11 -1.43
N ARG A 952 24.68 7.39 -1.03
CA ARG A 952 24.69 8.54 -1.93
C ARG A 952 26.07 8.79 -2.54
N GLU A 953 27.13 8.70 -1.73
CA GLU A 953 28.52 8.85 -2.19
C GLU A 953 28.89 7.74 -3.19
N ASP A 954 28.48 6.51 -2.91
CA ASP A 954 28.70 5.38 -3.82
C ASP A 954 27.99 5.54 -5.16
N LEU A 955 26.75 6.03 -5.14
CA LEU A 955 26.00 6.31 -6.35
C LEU A 955 26.58 7.48 -7.14
N ALA A 956 27.02 8.55 -6.45
CA ALA A 956 27.75 9.66 -7.09
C ALA A 956 29.04 9.19 -7.76
N ALA A 957 29.79 8.34 -7.05
CA ALA A 957 31.02 7.76 -7.58
C ALA A 957 30.74 6.83 -8.76
N LEU A 958 29.64 6.09 -8.74
CA LEU A 958 29.20 5.27 -9.86
C LEU A 958 28.84 6.12 -11.08
N GLU A 959 28.06 7.21 -10.90
CA GLU A 959 27.72 8.15 -11.97
C GLU A 959 29.00 8.70 -12.63
N LYS A 960 29.95 9.17 -11.81
CA LYS A 960 31.25 9.65 -12.27
C LYS A 960 32.06 8.59 -13.01
N ASP A 961 32.08 7.34 -12.53
CA ASP A 961 32.74 6.23 -13.24
C ASP A 961 32.16 6.02 -14.64
N TYR A 962 30.84 6.11 -14.83
CA TYR A 962 30.21 6.02 -16.15
C TYR A 962 30.51 7.24 -17.04
N GLU A 963 30.55 8.44 -16.47
CA GLU A 963 30.88 9.67 -17.19
C GLU A 963 32.33 9.68 -17.67
N GLU A 964 33.29 9.29 -16.81
CA GLU A 964 34.72 9.23 -17.15
C GLU A 964 34.97 8.28 -18.33
N VAL A 965 34.33 7.10 -18.33
CA VAL A 965 34.40 6.17 -19.46
C VAL A 965 33.80 6.77 -20.75
N GLY A 966 32.83 7.69 -20.62
CA GLY A 966 32.29 8.45 -21.74
C GLY A 966 33.25 9.52 -22.28
N ILE A 967 34.03 10.16 -21.40
CA ILE A 967 34.90 11.33 -21.67
C ILE A 967 36.30 10.93 -22.16
N GLU A 968 36.91 9.84 -21.66
CA GLU A 968 38.30 9.38 -21.97
C GLU A 968 38.63 9.21 -23.47
N THR A 969 37.68 9.47 -24.35
CA THR A 969 37.75 9.29 -25.80
C THR A 969 37.54 10.59 -26.59
N ALA A 970 37.37 11.75 -25.95
CA ALA A 970 37.25 13.04 -26.64
C ALA A 970 38.62 13.70 -26.98
N GLU A 971 39.70 13.37 -26.26
CA GLU A 971 41.02 14.01 -26.45
C GLU A 971 41.85 13.37 -27.59
N GLY A 972 41.37 12.32 -28.26
CA GLY A 972 42.11 11.57 -29.28
C GLY A 972 42.10 12.13 -30.70
N GLU A 973 41.32 13.17 -31.01
CA GLU A 973 41.23 13.76 -32.37
C GLU A 973 41.89 15.15 -32.48
N GLY A 974 42.79 15.50 -31.56
CA GLY A 974 43.23 16.90 -31.35
C GLY A 974 44.69 17.27 -31.54
N GLU A 975 45.67 16.36 -31.68
CA GLU A 975 47.09 16.76 -31.77
C GLU A 975 47.90 15.88 -32.75
N GLU A 976 47.88 16.24 -34.04
CA GLU A 976 49.03 16.00 -34.92
C GLU A 976 50.17 16.94 -34.51
N GLU A 977 50.89 16.62 -33.42
CA GLU A 977 52.23 17.17 -33.22
C GLU A 977 53.23 16.37 -34.06
N GLY A 978 53.71 17.02 -35.13
CA GLY A 978 54.75 16.50 -35.99
C GLY A 978 56.04 16.24 -35.24
N TYR A 979 56.35 14.97 -35.01
CA TYR A 979 57.72 14.53 -34.78
C TYR A 979 58.42 14.40 -36.14
N GLY A 980 59.24 15.42 -36.42
CA GLY A 980 60.21 15.38 -37.50
C GLY A 980 61.23 14.27 -37.32
N ASP A 981 61.71 13.81 -38.47
CA ASP A 981 62.87 12.95 -38.65
C ASP A 981 64.03 13.32 -37.70
N GLU A 982 64.57 12.36 -36.97
CA GLU A 982 66.02 12.17 -36.80
C GLU A 982 66.35 10.77 -36.22
N PHE A 983 66.90 9.93 -37.09
CA PHE A 983 67.66 8.67 -36.91
C PHE A 983 66.96 7.34 -36.62
#